data_AF-A0A6J2FNF0-F1
#
_entry.id   AF-A0A6J2FNF0-F1
#
_cell.length_a   1.000
_cell.length_b   1.000
_cell.length_c   1.000
_cell.angle_alpha   90.00
_cell.angle_beta   90.00
_cell.angle_gamma   90.00
#
_symmetry.space_group_name_H-M   'P 1'
#
loop_
_entity.id
_entity.type
_entity.pdbx_description
1 polymer ?
#
loop_
_entity_poly.entity_id
_entity_poly.type
_entity_poly.pdbx_seq_one_letter_code
_entity_poly.pdbx_strand_id
1 'polypeptide(L)'
;MLRERTVRLQYGSRVEAVYVLGTYLWTDVYSAAPAEAQTFSLKHSERVRVEVVHDGQAEEVATNGKQRWLLSPSTTLRVTMSQASAEASSDKVTVNYYEEEGNMPIDQAGLFLTAIEISLDVDADRDGMVEKNNPRKASWTWGPEGQGAILLVNCDRDTPWLPKEDLNDEKVYSKEDLKDMSQMILRTKGPDRLPAGYEIVLYISMADSDKVGVFYVENPFFGQRYIHILGRRKLYHVVKYKGGSAELLFFVEGLRFPDEGFPGLVSIHVSLLEYMAEEIPLTPIFTDTVIFRIAPWIMTPNILPPISVFVCCMKDNYLFLKEVKNLVEKTNCELKVCFQYVNRGDRWIQDEVEFGYIEAPHKGFPVVLDSPRDGNLKDFPVKQLLGPDFGYVTREPLFEPVTSLDSFGNLEVSPPVTVNGKTYPLGRILIGSSFPLSGGRRMTKVVRDFLQAQQVQAPVELYSDWLTVGHVDEFMTFVPIPGTKEFRMLMASTSACYKLFREKQREGHGEAIMFKGLGGMSSKRITINKILSNESLVQENQYFQRCLDWNRDILKKELGLTEQDIIDLPALFKMDEDRQARAYFPNMVNMIVLDKDLGIPKPFGPQVEEVCCLETHVRSLLEPLGLCCTFVDDISAYHKFLGEVHCGTNVRRKPFSFKWWHMVP
;
A
#
# COMPACT_ATOMS: atom_id res chain seq x y z
N MET A 1 1.35 -19.89 24.78
CA MET A 1 0.96 -21.11 25.51
C MET A 1 0.84 -22.25 24.50
N LEU A 2 1.25 -23.46 24.85
CA LEU A 2 1.06 -24.63 23.99
C LEU A 2 -0.44 -24.94 23.86
N ARG A 3 -0.88 -25.40 22.69
CA ARG A 3 -2.29 -25.70 22.43
C ARG A 3 -2.63 -27.10 22.95
N GLU A 4 -3.63 -27.20 23.82
CA GLU A 4 -4.16 -28.49 24.29
C GLU A 4 -5.10 -29.11 23.23
N ARG A 5 -4.99 -30.42 23.01
CA ARG A 5 -5.90 -31.21 22.17
C ARG A 5 -6.44 -32.40 22.96
N THR A 6 -7.74 -32.66 22.86
CA THR A 6 -8.36 -33.85 23.45
C THR A 6 -8.15 -35.09 22.58
N VAL A 7 -7.67 -36.18 23.16
CA VAL A 7 -7.65 -37.52 22.55
C VAL A 7 -8.03 -38.54 23.61
N ARG A 8 -9.20 -39.15 23.48
CA ARG A 8 -9.70 -40.13 24.46
C ARG A 8 -9.21 -41.53 24.12
N LEU A 9 -8.93 -42.33 25.14
CA LEU A 9 -8.80 -43.78 24.92
C LEU A 9 -10.17 -44.38 24.56
N GLN A 10 -10.16 -45.50 23.86
CA GLN A 10 -11.37 -46.20 23.45
C GLN A 10 -11.44 -47.56 24.14
N TYR A 11 -12.64 -47.91 24.60
CA TYR A 11 -12.90 -49.18 25.31
C TYR A 11 -12.58 -50.38 24.42
N GLY A 12 -11.72 -51.29 24.92
CA GLY A 12 -11.37 -52.54 24.25
C GLY A 12 -10.62 -52.41 22.91
N SER A 13 -10.19 -51.21 22.52
CA SER A 13 -9.49 -50.99 21.25
C SER A 13 -8.27 -50.09 21.40
N ARG A 14 -7.39 -50.14 20.39
CA ARG A 14 -6.28 -49.19 20.27
C ARG A 14 -6.71 -47.96 19.47
N VAL A 15 -6.25 -46.80 19.90
CA VAL A 15 -6.42 -45.52 19.20
C VAL A 15 -5.10 -45.18 18.52
N GLU A 16 -5.14 -44.88 17.23
CA GLU A 16 -4.00 -44.36 16.47
C GLU A 16 -4.25 -42.87 16.20
N ALA A 17 -3.30 -41.99 16.53
CA ALA A 17 -3.47 -40.56 16.38
C ALA A 17 -2.17 -39.86 15.96
N VAL A 18 -2.29 -38.85 15.10
CA VAL A 18 -1.17 -37.96 14.78
C VAL A 18 -1.01 -36.91 15.89
N TYR A 19 0.21 -36.71 16.38
CA TYR A 19 0.58 -35.65 17.32
C TYR A 19 1.31 -34.53 16.56
N VAL A 20 0.86 -33.28 16.67
CA VAL A 20 1.58 -32.16 16.04
C VAL A 20 2.45 -31.45 17.08
N LEU A 21 3.74 -31.31 16.81
CA LEU A 21 4.68 -30.64 17.71
C LEU A 21 4.24 -29.20 18.02
N GLY A 22 4.48 -28.74 19.26
CA GLY A 22 3.96 -27.45 19.76
C GLY A 22 2.53 -27.51 20.31
N THR A 23 1.88 -28.68 20.23
CA THR A 23 0.65 -29.00 20.99
C THR A 23 0.98 -29.92 22.16
N TYR A 24 -0.02 -30.26 22.98
CA TYR A 24 0.02 -31.39 23.90
C TYR A 24 -1.38 -32.02 24.00
N LEU A 25 -1.45 -33.28 24.43
CA LEU A 25 -2.73 -33.99 24.52
C LEU A 25 -3.24 -34.05 25.95
N TRP A 26 -4.54 -33.82 26.12
CA TRP A 26 -5.30 -34.25 27.29
C TRP A 26 -6.02 -35.56 26.94
N THR A 27 -5.77 -36.61 27.71
CA THR A 27 -6.26 -37.96 27.44
C THR A 27 -7.08 -38.52 28.59
N ASP A 28 -8.35 -38.74 28.30
CA ASP A 28 -9.30 -39.44 29.16
C ASP A 28 -9.04 -40.94 29.11
N VAL A 29 -8.73 -41.50 30.28
CA VAL A 29 -8.54 -42.95 30.50
C VAL A 29 -9.74 -43.59 31.18
N TYR A 30 -10.62 -42.81 31.80
CA TYR A 30 -11.74 -43.32 32.58
C TYR A 30 -12.79 -43.95 31.66
N SER A 31 -13.10 -43.30 30.53
CA SER A 31 -14.13 -43.78 29.59
C SER A 31 -13.78 -45.09 28.88
N ALA A 32 -12.50 -45.49 28.87
CA ALA A 32 -12.05 -46.72 28.25
C ALA A 32 -11.89 -47.88 29.25
N ALA A 33 -12.16 -47.65 30.54
CA ALA A 33 -12.05 -48.67 31.57
C ALA A 33 -13.26 -49.63 31.54
N PRO A 34 -13.06 -50.94 31.73
CA PRO A 34 -14.14 -51.88 32.02
C PRO A 34 -14.91 -51.51 33.27
N ALA A 35 -16.18 -51.92 33.33
CA ALA A 35 -17.07 -51.56 34.44
C ALA A 35 -16.56 -52.07 35.80
N GLU A 36 -15.78 -53.15 35.81
CA GLU A 36 -15.22 -53.78 37.02
C GLU A 36 -13.89 -53.14 37.48
N ALA A 37 -13.30 -52.24 36.67
CA ALA A 37 -12.00 -51.66 36.96
C ALA A 37 -12.06 -50.59 38.08
N GLN A 38 -11.09 -50.63 39.01
CA GLN A 38 -10.94 -49.67 40.10
C GLN A 38 -9.68 -48.81 39.97
N THR A 39 -8.62 -49.38 39.39
CA THR A 39 -7.33 -48.68 39.22
C THR A 39 -6.76 -48.89 37.82
N PHE A 40 -5.83 -48.02 37.45
CA PHE A 40 -5.06 -48.17 36.22
C PHE A 40 -3.56 -47.95 36.46
N SER A 41 -2.72 -48.58 35.65
CA SER A 41 -1.29 -48.26 35.51
C SER A 41 -0.99 -47.88 34.07
N LEU A 42 0.10 -47.18 33.81
CA LEU A 42 0.49 -46.85 32.44
C LEU A 42 1.96 -47.18 32.14
N LYS A 43 2.23 -47.41 30.87
CA LYS A 43 3.57 -47.51 30.28
C LYS A 43 3.63 -46.64 29.05
N HIS A 44 4.79 -46.12 28.72
CA HIS A 44 4.97 -45.33 27.49
C HIS A 44 6.36 -45.50 26.89
N SER A 45 6.50 -45.21 25.60
CA SER A 45 7.79 -45.19 24.92
C SER A 45 8.67 -44.03 25.42
N GLU A 46 9.99 -44.14 25.24
CA GLU A 46 10.98 -43.17 25.74
C GLU A 46 10.79 -41.75 25.21
N ARG A 47 10.21 -41.60 24.01
CA ARG A 47 10.02 -40.30 23.35
C ARG A 47 8.72 -39.60 23.75
N VAL A 48 7.85 -40.30 24.47
CA VAL A 48 6.57 -39.79 24.95
C VAL A 48 6.74 -39.44 26.41
N ARG A 49 6.40 -38.22 26.80
CA ARG A 49 6.31 -37.80 28.19
C ARG A 49 4.86 -37.88 28.63
N VAL A 50 4.59 -38.56 29.75
CA VAL A 50 3.24 -38.72 30.28
C VAL A 50 3.20 -38.22 31.71
N GLU A 51 2.22 -37.36 31.99
CA GLU A 51 1.91 -36.92 33.35
C GLU A 51 0.49 -37.39 33.70
N VAL A 52 0.31 -37.92 34.91
CA VAL A 52 -1.02 -38.18 35.48
C VAL A 52 -1.49 -36.89 36.14
N VAL A 53 -2.65 -36.40 35.73
CA VAL A 53 -3.24 -35.17 36.23
C VAL A 53 -4.44 -35.53 37.09
N HIS A 54 -4.35 -35.26 38.39
CA HIS A 54 -5.41 -35.44 39.36
C HIS A 54 -5.80 -34.09 39.96
N ASP A 55 -7.06 -33.66 39.76
CA ASP A 55 -7.58 -32.38 40.26
C ASP A 55 -6.67 -31.16 39.97
N GLY A 56 -6.03 -31.17 38.80
CA GLY A 56 -5.12 -30.12 38.33
C GLY A 56 -3.65 -30.26 38.78
N GLN A 57 -3.31 -31.21 39.64
CA GLN A 57 -1.93 -31.55 40.00
C GLN A 57 -1.37 -32.58 39.03
N ALA A 58 -0.23 -32.29 38.42
CA ALA A 58 0.42 -33.16 37.44
C ALA A 58 1.64 -33.88 38.05
N GLU A 59 1.66 -35.20 37.96
CA GLU A 59 2.76 -36.07 38.36
C GLU A 59 3.36 -36.75 37.12
N GLU A 60 4.65 -36.55 36.85
CA GLU A 60 5.34 -37.21 35.73
C GLU A 60 5.58 -38.69 36.02
N VAL A 61 5.30 -39.54 35.03
CA VAL A 61 5.39 -41.00 35.17
C VAL A 61 6.62 -41.56 34.45
N ALA A 62 7.22 -42.60 35.02
CA ALA A 62 8.31 -43.34 34.39
C ALA A 62 7.80 -44.29 33.28
N THR A 63 8.63 -44.49 32.24
CA THR A 63 8.30 -45.27 31.02
C THR A 63 7.73 -46.67 31.28
N ASN A 64 8.20 -47.37 32.31
CA ASN A 64 7.74 -48.71 32.70
C ASN A 64 7.35 -48.77 34.18
N GLY A 65 6.60 -47.76 34.65
CA GLY A 65 6.07 -47.70 36.00
C GLY A 65 5.13 -48.87 36.33
N LYS A 66 5.16 -49.34 37.58
CA LYS A 66 4.14 -50.23 38.17
C LYS A 66 3.16 -49.49 39.08
N GLN A 67 3.29 -48.18 39.17
CA GLN A 67 2.41 -47.31 39.97
C GLN A 67 0.99 -47.40 39.43
N ARG A 68 0.03 -47.45 40.36
CA ARG A 68 -1.40 -47.49 40.05
C ARG A 68 -2.06 -46.23 40.62
N TRP A 69 -3.00 -45.69 39.88
CA TRP A 69 -3.86 -44.59 40.30
C TRP A 69 -5.31 -45.04 40.29
N LEU A 70 -6.14 -44.43 41.15
CA LEU A 70 -7.57 -44.66 41.17
C LEU A 70 -8.20 -44.15 39.87
N LEU A 71 -9.13 -44.93 39.32
CA LEU A 71 -9.94 -44.49 38.20
C LEU A 71 -10.92 -43.43 38.69
N SER A 72 -10.84 -42.23 38.10
CA SER A 72 -11.75 -41.13 38.36
C SER A 72 -11.93 -40.30 37.08
N PRO A 73 -13.12 -39.74 36.83
CA PRO A 73 -13.33 -38.77 35.75
C PRO A 73 -12.41 -37.54 35.83
N SER A 74 -11.91 -37.19 37.03
CA SER A 74 -10.97 -36.08 37.23
C SER A 74 -9.50 -36.47 37.14
N THR A 75 -9.20 -37.76 36.93
CA THR A 75 -7.83 -38.29 36.79
C THR A 75 -7.56 -38.64 35.34
N THR A 76 -6.66 -37.89 34.71
CA THR A 76 -6.42 -37.95 33.26
C THR A 76 -4.95 -37.96 32.95
N LEU A 77 -4.58 -38.12 31.68
CA LEU A 77 -3.19 -38.05 31.24
C LEU A 77 -2.94 -36.75 30.47
N ARG A 78 -1.79 -36.13 30.72
CA ARG A 78 -1.20 -35.12 29.85
C ARG A 78 -0.05 -35.74 29.09
N VAL A 79 -0.15 -35.80 27.77
CA VAL A 79 0.83 -36.45 26.89
C VAL A 79 1.55 -35.40 26.06
N THR A 80 2.88 -35.40 26.13
CA THR A 80 3.73 -34.44 25.41
C THR A 80 4.82 -35.16 24.62
N MET A 81 5.12 -34.67 23.42
CA MET A 81 6.24 -35.11 22.59
C MET A 81 7.03 -33.89 22.10
N SER A 82 8.37 -33.97 22.14
CA SER A 82 9.27 -32.86 21.77
C SER A 82 9.97 -33.05 20.42
N GLN A 83 9.82 -34.22 19.79
CA GLN A 83 10.47 -34.57 18.53
C GLN A 83 9.56 -35.40 17.63
N ALA A 84 9.75 -35.27 16.32
CA ALA A 84 9.00 -36.03 15.33
C ALA A 84 9.35 -37.52 15.36
N SER A 85 8.37 -38.37 15.05
CA SER A 85 8.55 -39.82 14.98
C SER A 85 9.37 -40.20 13.73
N ALA A 86 10.16 -41.28 13.85
CA ALA A 86 10.93 -41.80 12.73
C ALA A 86 10.10 -42.74 11.84
N GLU A 87 9.19 -43.50 12.45
CA GLU A 87 8.25 -44.40 11.77
C GLU A 87 6.81 -44.08 12.22
N ALA A 88 5.83 -44.44 11.40
CA ALA A 88 4.42 -44.24 11.74
C ALA A 88 4.00 -45.19 12.88
N SER A 89 3.20 -44.67 13.81
CA SER A 89 2.66 -45.39 14.97
C SER A 89 3.73 -46.07 15.85
N SER A 90 4.96 -45.54 15.87
CA SER A 90 6.08 -46.10 16.65
C SER A 90 6.05 -45.73 18.13
N ASP A 91 5.45 -44.60 18.46
CA ASP A 91 5.37 -44.07 19.80
C ASP A 91 4.05 -44.48 20.44
N LYS A 92 4.06 -44.88 21.73
CA LYS A 92 2.83 -45.40 22.35
C LYS A 92 2.74 -45.12 23.83
N VAL A 93 1.50 -44.99 24.29
CA VAL A 93 1.09 -45.04 25.69
C VAL A 93 0.15 -46.24 25.83
N THR A 94 0.35 -47.03 26.87
CA THR A 94 -0.44 -48.23 27.14
C THR A 94 -0.95 -48.16 28.56
N VAL A 95 -2.27 -48.20 28.72
CA VAL A 95 -2.96 -48.16 30.00
C VAL A 95 -3.52 -49.54 30.29
N ASN A 96 -3.17 -50.10 31.44
CA ASN A 96 -3.68 -51.37 31.94
C ASN A 96 -4.69 -51.09 33.06
N TYR A 97 -5.83 -51.77 33.04
CA TYR A 97 -6.88 -51.64 34.05
C TYR A 97 -6.88 -52.84 35.01
N TYR A 98 -7.24 -52.62 36.26
CA TYR A 98 -7.20 -53.62 37.32
C TYR A 98 -8.45 -53.56 38.21
N GLU A 99 -8.92 -54.72 38.62
CA GLU A 99 -9.87 -54.90 39.74
C GLU A 99 -9.19 -54.64 41.09
N GLU A 100 -9.98 -54.58 42.17
CA GLU A 100 -9.53 -54.26 43.53
C GLU A 100 -8.53 -55.27 44.11
N GLU A 101 -8.75 -56.57 43.90
CA GLU A 101 -7.91 -57.66 44.46
C GLU A 101 -6.96 -58.30 43.42
N GLY A 102 -7.01 -57.83 42.17
CA GLY A 102 -6.28 -58.41 41.04
C GLY A 102 -4.88 -57.84 40.83
N ASN A 103 -3.89 -58.71 40.62
CA ASN A 103 -2.53 -58.31 40.21
C ASN A 103 -2.28 -58.38 38.70
N MET A 104 -3.21 -58.98 37.95
CA MET A 104 -3.17 -59.08 36.50
C MET A 104 -4.10 -58.02 35.89
N PRO A 105 -3.70 -57.36 34.79
CA PRO A 105 -4.60 -56.48 34.06
C PRO A 105 -5.85 -57.24 33.58
N ILE A 106 -7.03 -56.68 33.81
CA ILE A 106 -8.29 -57.22 33.29
C ILE A 106 -8.55 -56.78 31.85
N ASP A 107 -8.03 -55.60 31.48
CA ASP A 107 -8.09 -55.07 30.13
C ASP A 107 -6.96 -54.06 29.89
N GLN A 108 -6.76 -53.67 28.63
CA GLN A 108 -5.75 -52.73 28.19
C GLN A 108 -6.28 -51.81 27.08
N ALA A 109 -6.03 -50.51 27.23
CA ALA A 109 -6.24 -49.53 26.17
C ALA A 109 -4.89 -48.94 25.72
N GLY A 110 -4.74 -48.75 24.41
CA GLY A 110 -3.50 -48.25 23.81
C GLY A 110 -3.72 -46.97 23.02
N LEU A 111 -2.80 -46.02 23.15
CA LEU A 111 -2.69 -44.84 22.31
C LEU A 111 -1.38 -44.91 21.53
N PHE A 112 -1.47 -45.07 20.22
CA PHE A 112 -0.34 -45.08 19.30
C PHE A 112 -0.24 -43.73 18.61
N LEU A 113 0.92 -43.11 18.70
CA LEU A 113 1.19 -41.75 18.28
C LEU A 113 2.16 -41.74 17.11
N THR A 114 1.88 -40.85 16.17
CA THR A 114 2.84 -40.43 15.14
C THR A 114 3.08 -38.93 15.30
N ALA A 115 4.24 -38.53 15.82
CA ALA A 115 4.59 -37.13 15.97
C ALA A 115 5.11 -36.53 14.66
N ILE A 116 4.54 -35.39 14.26
CA ILE A 116 4.98 -34.61 13.11
C ILE A 116 5.11 -33.13 13.46
N GLU A 117 6.02 -32.45 12.78
CA GLU A 117 6.09 -30.99 12.75
C GLU A 117 5.34 -30.49 11.51
N ILE A 118 4.48 -29.48 11.69
CA ILE A 118 3.83 -28.74 10.61
C ILE A 118 3.90 -27.27 11.01
N SER A 119 4.56 -26.45 10.19
CA SER A 119 4.60 -25.00 10.36
C SER A 119 4.48 -24.31 9.01
N LEU A 120 3.50 -23.43 8.88
CA LEU A 120 3.39 -22.52 7.75
C LEU A 120 4.07 -21.20 8.11
N ASP A 121 5.13 -20.86 7.40
CA ASP A 121 6.03 -19.79 7.79
C ASP A 121 6.12 -18.72 6.70
N VAL A 122 6.26 -17.47 7.14
CA VAL A 122 6.36 -16.25 6.33
C VAL A 122 7.35 -15.31 6.99
N ASP A 123 7.88 -14.33 6.23
CA ASP A 123 8.70 -13.21 6.74
C ASP A 123 7.86 -12.27 7.61
N ALA A 124 7.72 -12.58 8.90
CA ALA A 124 6.88 -11.80 9.81
C ALA A 124 7.66 -10.74 10.60
N ASP A 125 8.99 -10.83 10.69
CA ASP A 125 9.85 -9.81 11.28
C ASP A 125 10.36 -8.76 10.27
N ARG A 126 10.07 -8.95 8.99
CA ARG A 126 10.21 -7.99 7.88
C ARG A 126 11.67 -7.72 7.51
N ASP A 127 12.52 -8.74 7.56
CA ASP A 127 13.92 -8.67 7.19
C ASP A 127 14.21 -9.15 5.74
N GLY A 128 13.19 -9.66 5.05
CA GLY A 128 13.28 -10.19 3.69
C GLY A 128 13.52 -11.71 3.63
N MET A 129 13.57 -12.41 4.77
CA MET A 129 13.75 -13.86 4.85
C MET A 129 12.63 -14.53 5.65
N VAL A 130 12.25 -15.74 5.25
CA VAL A 130 11.20 -16.50 5.95
C VAL A 130 11.79 -17.23 7.18
N GLU A 131 11.60 -16.67 8.36
CA GLU A 131 12.01 -17.25 9.64
C GLU A 131 11.21 -18.50 10.01
N LYS A 132 11.68 -19.26 11.02
CA LYS A 132 11.04 -20.51 11.45
C LYS A 132 10.01 -20.25 12.53
N ASN A 133 8.74 -20.54 12.23
CA ASN A 133 7.61 -20.51 13.16
C ASN A 133 7.56 -19.27 14.07
N ASN A 134 7.59 -18.06 13.48
CA ASN A 134 7.44 -16.84 14.26
C ASN A 134 6.11 -16.86 15.03
N PRO A 135 6.13 -16.66 16.37
CA PRO A 135 4.92 -16.73 17.19
C PRO A 135 3.88 -15.65 16.88
N ARG A 136 4.23 -14.59 16.13
CA ARG A 136 3.34 -13.49 15.74
C ARG A 136 2.86 -13.57 14.28
N LYS A 137 3.25 -14.60 13.52
CA LYS A 137 2.88 -14.76 12.09
C LYS A 137 1.38 -14.79 11.82
N ALA A 138 0.57 -15.14 12.82
CA ALA A 138 -0.89 -15.17 12.75
C ALA A 138 -1.58 -13.82 13.09
N SER A 139 -0.81 -12.72 13.14
CA SER A 139 -1.29 -11.38 13.47
C SER A 139 -0.52 -10.33 12.67
N TRP A 140 -1.04 -9.10 12.59
CA TRP A 140 -0.34 -8.00 11.94
C TRP A 140 -0.42 -6.73 12.79
N THR A 141 0.73 -6.11 13.07
CA THR A 141 0.84 -4.93 13.92
C THR A 141 1.70 -3.83 13.28
N TRP A 142 1.26 -2.58 13.43
CA TRP A 142 1.95 -1.38 12.95
C TRP A 142 3.14 -1.01 13.84
N GLY A 143 4.06 -0.19 13.32
CA GLY A 143 5.15 0.41 14.08
C GLY A 143 6.50 -0.30 13.89
N PRO A 144 7.58 0.30 14.44
CA PRO A 144 8.94 -0.24 14.32
C PRO A 144 9.10 -1.62 15.00
N GLU A 145 8.37 -1.88 16.07
CA GLU A 145 8.32 -3.17 16.77
C GLU A 145 7.19 -4.08 16.24
N GLY A 146 6.49 -3.63 15.20
CA GLY A 146 5.37 -4.33 14.59
C GLY A 146 5.85 -5.55 13.80
N GLN A 147 5.07 -6.62 13.87
CA GLN A 147 5.31 -7.87 13.14
C GLN A 147 4.09 -8.26 12.29
N GLY A 148 4.31 -9.21 11.39
CA GLY A 148 3.35 -9.70 10.40
C GLY A 148 3.85 -9.42 8.98
N ALA A 149 3.63 -10.39 8.10
CA ALA A 149 4.17 -10.37 6.74
C ALA A 149 3.51 -9.30 5.86
N ILE A 150 4.24 -8.89 4.82
CA ILE A 150 3.82 -7.88 3.86
C ILE A 150 3.75 -8.51 2.48
N LEU A 151 2.74 -8.13 1.70
CA LEU A 151 2.46 -8.64 0.36
C LEU A 151 2.33 -7.48 -0.63
N LEU A 152 2.98 -7.55 -1.78
CA LEU A 152 2.80 -6.57 -2.86
C LEU A 152 1.57 -6.93 -3.71
N VAL A 153 0.91 -5.91 -4.25
CA VAL A 153 -0.03 -6.12 -5.36
C VAL A 153 0.80 -6.31 -6.63
N ASN A 154 0.61 -7.42 -7.34
CA ASN A 154 1.39 -7.77 -8.53
C ASN A 154 0.84 -7.08 -9.79
N CYS A 155 0.87 -5.75 -9.78
CA CYS A 155 0.19 -4.89 -10.75
C CYS A 155 1.08 -4.37 -11.88
N ASP A 156 2.31 -4.86 -12.00
CA ASP A 156 3.18 -4.57 -13.13
C ASP A 156 3.02 -5.62 -14.23
N ARG A 157 3.96 -5.65 -15.19
CA ARG A 157 3.90 -6.59 -16.30
C ARG A 157 5.29 -7.01 -16.73
N ASP A 158 5.72 -8.16 -16.23
CA ASP A 158 7.01 -8.76 -16.56
C ASP A 158 7.05 -9.37 -17.97
N THR A 159 5.90 -9.79 -18.48
CA THR A 159 5.81 -10.43 -19.81
C THR A 159 5.23 -9.46 -20.84
N PRO A 160 6.06 -8.79 -21.68
CA PRO A 160 5.63 -7.66 -22.51
C PRO A 160 4.64 -8.02 -23.64
N TRP A 161 4.51 -9.30 -24.01
CA TRP A 161 3.56 -9.72 -25.04
C TRP A 161 2.12 -9.87 -24.53
N LEU A 162 1.91 -9.83 -23.22
CA LEU A 162 0.58 -9.81 -22.62
C LEU A 162 0.06 -8.36 -22.53
N PRO A 163 -1.22 -8.10 -22.76
CA PRO A 163 -1.74 -6.73 -22.78
C PRO A 163 -2.08 -6.16 -21.40
N LYS A 164 -2.05 -6.98 -20.34
CA LYS A 164 -2.56 -6.67 -19.00
C LYS A 164 -1.51 -6.90 -17.92
N GLU A 165 -1.78 -6.39 -16.73
CA GLU A 165 -1.02 -6.60 -15.50
C GLU A 165 -1.02 -8.09 -15.10
N ASP A 166 0.06 -8.55 -14.45
CA ASP A 166 0.26 -9.97 -14.13
C ASP A 166 -0.85 -10.53 -13.21
N LEU A 167 -1.38 -9.72 -12.27
CA LEU A 167 -2.52 -10.07 -11.40
C LEU A 167 -3.86 -10.42 -12.12
N ASN A 168 -3.96 -10.23 -13.43
CA ASN A 168 -5.22 -10.41 -14.17
C ASN A 168 -5.53 -11.85 -14.55
N ASP A 169 -4.56 -12.76 -14.50
CA ASP A 169 -4.79 -14.18 -14.75
C ASP A 169 -4.38 -15.05 -13.54
N GLU A 170 -4.23 -16.35 -13.75
CA GLU A 170 -3.82 -17.30 -12.70
C GLU A 170 -2.57 -18.08 -13.13
N LYS A 171 -1.64 -17.40 -13.83
CA LYS A 171 -0.45 -17.99 -14.44
C LYS A 171 0.77 -17.12 -14.21
N VAL A 172 1.89 -17.78 -13.93
CA VAL A 172 3.23 -17.19 -13.94
C VAL A 172 3.95 -17.70 -15.17
N TYR A 173 4.53 -16.79 -15.96
CA TYR A 173 5.28 -17.12 -17.17
C TYR A 173 6.78 -16.91 -17.01
N SER A 174 7.16 -16.05 -16.08
CA SER A 174 8.51 -15.54 -15.88
C SER A 174 9.03 -15.92 -14.49
N LYS A 175 10.34 -16.11 -14.36
CA LYS A 175 10.97 -16.21 -13.02
C LYS A 175 11.09 -14.83 -12.35
N GLU A 176 11.09 -13.76 -13.14
CA GLU A 176 11.17 -12.39 -12.63
C GLU A 176 9.94 -12.04 -11.79
N ASP A 177 8.77 -12.52 -12.19
CA ASP A 177 7.47 -12.33 -11.53
C ASP A 177 7.46 -12.89 -10.10
N LEU A 178 8.24 -13.95 -9.86
CA LEU A 178 8.42 -14.48 -8.50
C LEU A 178 9.17 -13.53 -7.55
N LYS A 179 9.83 -12.48 -8.05
CA LYS A 179 10.53 -11.49 -7.23
C LYS A 179 9.57 -10.45 -6.63
N ASP A 180 8.41 -10.24 -7.25
CA ASP A 180 7.31 -9.41 -6.75
C ASP A 180 6.48 -10.12 -5.68
N MET A 181 6.57 -11.46 -5.68
CA MET A 181 5.84 -12.31 -4.76
C MET A 181 6.56 -12.49 -3.42
N SER A 182 5.76 -12.58 -2.36
CA SER A 182 6.24 -12.91 -1.02
C SER A 182 6.39 -14.41 -0.86
N GLN A 183 7.49 -14.85 -0.24
CA GLN A 183 7.71 -16.27 0.01
C GLN A 183 6.89 -16.76 1.21
N MET A 184 6.37 -17.97 1.10
CA MET A 184 5.70 -18.70 2.17
C MET A 184 6.20 -20.15 2.15
N ILE A 185 6.63 -20.68 3.29
CA ILE A 185 7.26 -22.01 3.37
C ILE A 185 6.43 -22.89 4.29
N LEU A 186 5.97 -24.03 3.76
CA LEU A 186 5.44 -25.10 4.60
C LEU A 186 6.60 -26.03 4.99
N ARG A 187 6.95 -26.01 6.27
CA ARG A 187 7.98 -26.87 6.86
C ARG A 187 7.31 -28.05 7.54
N THR A 188 7.73 -29.25 7.17
CA THR A 188 7.23 -30.50 7.76
C THR A 188 8.36 -31.41 8.20
N LYS A 189 8.18 -32.10 9.33
CA LYS A 189 9.10 -33.12 9.80
C LYS A 189 8.35 -34.34 10.29
N GLY A 190 8.67 -35.54 9.80
CA GLY A 190 7.98 -36.76 10.23
C GLY A 190 8.46 -38.04 9.54
N PRO A 191 7.73 -39.16 9.69
CA PRO A 191 8.06 -40.43 9.07
C PRO A 191 7.87 -40.39 7.54
N ASP A 192 8.25 -41.47 6.83
CA ASP A 192 8.17 -41.53 5.35
C ASP A 192 6.78 -41.22 4.77
N ARG A 193 5.71 -41.52 5.51
CA ARG A 193 4.31 -41.32 5.12
C ARG A 193 3.47 -40.95 6.34
N LEU A 194 2.42 -40.16 6.13
CA LEU A 194 1.39 -39.97 7.15
C LEU A 194 0.65 -41.28 7.44
N PRO A 195 0.12 -41.47 8.66
CA PRO A 195 -0.80 -42.57 8.95
C PRO A 195 -2.01 -42.57 8.00
N ALA A 196 -2.62 -43.74 7.82
CA ALA A 196 -3.78 -43.88 6.96
C ALA A 196 -4.93 -42.95 7.43
N GLY A 197 -5.62 -42.32 6.49
CA GLY A 197 -6.72 -41.40 6.77
C GLY A 197 -6.29 -39.96 7.06
N TYR A 198 -5.02 -39.60 6.97
CA TYR A 198 -4.56 -38.23 7.17
C TYR A 198 -4.08 -37.55 5.89
N GLU A 199 -4.42 -36.28 5.72
CA GLU A 199 -3.90 -35.43 4.64
C GLU A 199 -3.62 -34.00 5.12
N ILE A 200 -2.74 -33.29 4.40
CA ILE A 200 -2.43 -31.88 4.67
C ILE A 200 -3.07 -31.04 3.57
N VAL A 201 -3.81 -30.01 3.94
CA VAL A 201 -4.52 -29.13 3.01
C VAL A 201 -4.18 -27.67 3.29
N LEU A 202 -3.72 -26.96 2.26
CA LEU A 202 -3.61 -25.50 2.25
C LEU A 202 -4.94 -24.91 1.78
N TYR A 203 -5.41 -23.81 2.39
CA TYR A 203 -6.65 -23.18 1.99
C TYR A 203 -6.74 -21.68 2.34
N ILE A 204 -7.65 -20.99 1.67
CA ILE A 204 -8.04 -19.59 1.89
C ILE A 204 -9.55 -19.46 1.99
N SER A 205 -10.01 -18.34 2.54
CA SER A 205 -11.43 -18.01 2.56
C SER A 205 -11.94 -17.63 1.15
N MET A 206 -13.25 -17.76 0.93
CA MET A 206 -13.87 -17.25 -0.30
C MET A 206 -13.70 -15.72 -0.43
N ALA A 207 -13.71 -15.00 0.69
CA ALA A 207 -13.58 -13.53 0.72
C ALA A 207 -12.18 -13.03 0.30
N ASP A 208 -11.15 -13.87 0.51
CA ASP A 208 -9.77 -13.57 0.11
C ASP A 208 -9.41 -14.13 -1.27
N SER A 209 -10.27 -14.97 -1.87
CA SER A 209 -9.97 -15.68 -3.12
C SER A 209 -9.75 -14.77 -4.34
N ASP A 210 -10.27 -13.54 -4.31
CA ASP A 210 -10.04 -12.50 -5.31
C ASP A 210 -9.02 -11.44 -4.85
N LYS A 211 -8.36 -11.66 -3.70
CA LYS A 211 -7.35 -10.76 -3.11
C LYS A 211 -5.94 -11.34 -3.19
N VAL A 212 -5.80 -12.66 -3.30
CA VAL A 212 -4.49 -13.34 -3.34
C VAL A 212 -4.42 -14.44 -4.40
N GLY A 213 -3.21 -14.66 -4.93
CA GLY A 213 -2.81 -15.83 -5.69
C GLY A 213 -1.64 -16.53 -5.00
N VAL A 214 -1.61 -17.86 -5.05
CA VAL A 214 -0.51 -18.66 -4.47
C VAL A 214 -0.01 -19.67 -5.50
N PHE A 215 1.30 -19.65 -5.73
CA PHE A 215 1.98 -20.50 -6.70
C PHE A 215 2.99 -21.42 -6.03
N TYR A 216 3.09 -22.63 -6.57
CA TYR A 216 4.12 -23.61 -6.23
C TYR A 216 5.03 -23.83 -7.44
N VAL A 217 6.33 -23.88 -7.20
CA VAL A 217 7.34 -24.11 -8.24
C VAL A 217 7.71 -25.60 -8.27
N GLU A 218 7.42 -26.26 -9.39
CA GLU A 218 7.96 -27.58 -9.70
C GLU A 218 9.10 -27.48 -10.73
N ASN A 219 10.08 -28.38 -10.61
CA ASN A 219 11.18 -28.51 -11.57
C ASN A 219 11.10 -29.88 -12.28
N PRO A 220 10.09 -30.13 -13.14
CA PRO A 220 10.02 -31.35 -13.94
C PRO A 220 11.12 -31.39 -15.02
N PHE A 221 11.27 -32.56 -15.66
CA PHE A 221 12.34 -32.85 -16.63
C PHE A 221 12.49 -31.82 -17.76
N PHE A 222 11.38 -31.22 -18.21
CA PHE A 222 11.35 -30.28 -19.36
C PHE A 222 11.45 -28.80 -18.98
N GLY A 223 11.75 -28.47 -17.71
CA GLY A 223 11.94 -27.09 -17.25
C GLY A 223 11.02 -26.72 -16.09
N GLN A 224 11.24 -25.51 -15.54
CA GLN A 224 10.50 -25.00 -14.38
C GLN A 224 9.01 -24.79 -14.73
N ARG A 225 8.12 -25.20 -13.83
CA ARG A 225 6.67 -25.03 -13.95
C ARG A 225 6.11 -24.35 -12.72
N TYR A 226 5.28 -23.34 -12.94
CA TYR A 226 4.58 -22.60 -11.90
C TYR A 226 3.13 -23.08 -11.84
N ILE A 227 2.68 -23.51 -10.66
CA ILE A 227 1.35 -24.09 -10.47
C ILE A 227 0.55 -23.19 -9.54
N HIS A 228 -0.51 -22.57 -10.06
CA HIS A 228 -1.49 -21.85 -9.25
C HIS A 228 -2.28 -22.83 -8.38
N ILE A 229 -2.09 -22.77 -7.06
CA ILE A 229 -2.69 -23.71 -6.10
C ILE A 229 -3.85 -23.10 -5.30
N LEU A 230 -3.82 -21.79 -5.02
CA LEU A 230 -4.88 -21.06 -4.31
C LEU A 230 -5.09 -19.70 -4.94
N GLY A 231 -6.33 -19.22 -4.94
CA GLY A 231 -6.72 -17.92 -5.46
C GLY A 231 -8.09 -17.99 -6.13
N ARG A 232 -8.29 -17.23 -7.21
CA ARG A 232 -9.58 -17.19 -7.91
C ARG A 232 -10.02 -18.61 -8.29
N ARG A 233 -11.20 -19.01 -7.83
CA ARG A 233 -11.83 -20.32 -8.12
C ARG A 233 -11.08 -21.54 -7.56
N LYS A 234 -10.05 -21.34 -6.71
CA LYS A 234 -9.31 -22.42 -6.03
C LYS A 234 -9.13 -22.08 -4.55
N LEU A 235 -10.00 -22.64 -3.71
CA LEU A 235 -10.01 -22.32 -2.28
C LEU A 235 -9.10 -23.22 -1.45
N TYR A 236 -8.75 -24.40 -1.96
CA TYR A 236 -7.89 -25.34 -1.24
C TYR A 236 -7.00 -26.16 -2.19
N HIS A 237 -5.90 -26.67 -1.63
CA HIS A 237 -4.95 -27.53 -2.31
C HIS A 237 -4.46 -28.64 -1.37
N VAL A 238 -4.65 -29.89 -1.76
CA VAL A 238 -4.12 -31.05 -1.04
C VAL A 238 -2.61 -31.15 -1.29
N VAL A 239 -1.84 -31.06 -0.21
CA VAL A 239 -0.38 -31.06 -0.25
C VAL A 239 0.16 -32.49 -0.36
N LYS A 240 1.13 -32.69 -1.27
CA LYS A 240 1.87 -33.95 -1.35
C LYS A 240 2.90 -34.02 -0.22
N TYR A 241 2.57 -34.74 0.85
CA TYR A 241 3.49 -34.97 1.96
C TYR A 241 4.77 -35.67 1.53
N LYS A 242 5.91 -35.24 2.09
CA LYS A 242 7.21 -35.88 1.95
C LYS A 242 7.77 -36.12 3.36
N GLY A 243 8.14 -37.36 3.65
CA GLY A 243 8.75 -37.71 4.93
C GLY A 243 10.15 -37.15 5.14
N GLY A 244 10.69 -37.38 6.33
CA GLY A 244 11.92 -36.74 6.77
C GLY A 244 11.70 -35.26 7.10
N SER A 245 12.74 -34.44 6.94
CA SER A 245 12.64 -32.98 7.05
C SER A 245 12.45 -32.41 5.65
N ALA A 246 11.29 -31.82 5.38
CA ALA A 246 10.93 -31.29 4.07
C ALA A 246 10.45 -29.84 4.16
N GLU A 247 10.74 -29.07 3.12
CA GLU A 247 10.23 -27.71 2.94
C GLU A 247 9.57 -27.61 1.56
N LEU A 248 8.38 -27.01 1.52
CA LEU A 248 7.69 -26.66 0.29
C LEU A 248 7.60 -25.14 0.20
N LEU A 249 8.23 -24.58 -0.83
CA LEU A 249 8.26 -23.14 -1.08
C LEU A 249 7.10 -22.73 -1.97
N PHE A 250 6.34 -21.76 -1.50
CA PHE A 250 5.25 -21.09 -2.22
C PHE A 250 5.58 -19.61 -2.42
N PHE A 251 5.01 -19.04 -3.47
CA PHE A 251 5.09 -17.62 -3.80
C PHE A 251 3.68 -17.05 -3.80
N VAL A 252 3.49 -15.94 -3.09
CA VAL A 252 2.19 -15.32 -2.85
C VAL A 252 2.17 -13.95 -3.50
N GLU A 253 1.11 -13.64 -4.25
CA GLU A 253 0.85 -12.33 -4.84
C GLU A 253 -0.43 -11.71 -4.29
N GLY A 254 -0.46 -10.38 -4.18
CA GLY A 254 -1.67 -9.61 -3.94
C GLY A 254 -2.34 -9.25 -5.26
N LEU A 255 -3.67 -9.34 -5.30
CA LEU A 255 -4.48 -9.08 -6.49
C LEU A 255 -5.27 -7.76 -6.41
N ARG A 256 -5.32 -7.14 -5.22
CA ARG A 256 -6.14 -5.96 -4.96
C ARG A 256 -5.54 -5.12 -3.85
N PHE A 257 -5.42 -3.81 -4.08
CA PHE A 257 -5.04 -2.83 -3.06
C PHE A 257 -6.09 -2.71 -1.94
N PRO A 258 -5.70 -2.25 -0.73
CA PRO A 258 -6.65 -1.80 0.28
C PRO A 258 -7.69 -0.85 -0.31
N ASP A 259 -8.95 -0.98 0.08
CA ASP A 259 -10.08 -0.25 -0.52
C ASP A 259 -11.29 -0.18 0.44
N GLU A 260 -12.36 0.50 0.04
CA GLU A 260 -13.64 0.44 0.76
C GLU A 260 -14.08 -1.03 0.91
N GLY A 261 -14.32 -1.44 2.16
CA GLY A 261 -14.69 -2.82 2.50
C GLY A 261 -13.54 -3.84 2.49
N PHE A 262 -12.29 -3.43 2.22
CA PHE A 262 -11.13 -4.31 2.28
C PHE A 262 -9.94 -3.64 3.00
N PRO A 263 -9.63 -4.05 4.25
CA PRO A 263 -8.61 -3.41 5.08
C PRO A 263 -7.15 -3.77 4.70
N GLY A 264 -6.96 -4.55 3.64
CA GLY A 264 -5.65 -5.02 3.20
C GLY A 264 -5.11 -6.24 3.93
N LEU A 265 -5.88 -6.91 4.80
CA LEU A 265 -5.45 -8.12 5.50
C LEU A 265 -6.03 -9.37 4.85
N VAL A 266 -5.19 -10.38 4.66
CA VAL A 266 -5.56 -11.68 4.07
C VAL A 266 -4.90 -12.81 4.88
N SER A 267 -5.58 -13.95 4.98
CA SER A 267 -5.11 -15.10 5.76
C SER A 267 -4.93 -16.34 4.89
N ILE A 268 -3.85 -17.08 5.15
CA ILE A 268 -3.61 -18.38 4.52
C ILE A 268 -3.44 -19.43 5.62
N HIS A 269 -4.08 -20.58 5.43
CA HIS A 269 -4.15 -21.63 6.42
C HIS A 269 -3.57 -22.94 5.90
N VAL A 270 -2.95 -23.71 6.79
CA VAL A 270 -2.67 -25.12 6.57
C VAL A 270 -3.37 -25.94 7.65
N SER A 271 -4.08 -26.99 7.25
CA SER A 271 -4.70 -27.92 8.18
C SER A 271 -4.24 -29.35 7.94
N LEU A 272 -4.03 -30.08 9.04
CA LEU A 272 -3.99 -31.54 9.03
C LEU A 272 -5.43 -32.04 9.17
N LEU A 273 -5.90 -32.80 8.20
CA LEU A 273 -7.25 -33.34 8.14
C LEU A 273 -7.25 -34.85 8.41
N GLU A 274 -8.24 -35.32 9.14
CA GLU A 274 -8.49 -36.75 9.42
C GLU A 274 -9.79 -37.19 8.74
N TYR A 275 -9.69 -38.27 7.96
CA TYR A 275 -10.80 -38.95 7.34
C TYR A 275 -11.52 -39.83 8.38
N MET A 276 -12.83 -39.64 8.49
CA MET A 276 -13.67 -40.40 9.41
C MET A 276 -14.39 -41.55 8.70
N ALA A 277 -15.24 -41.23 7.74
CA ALA A 277 -15.98 -42.17 6.91
C ALA A 277 -16.50 -41.47 5.64
N GLU A 278 -17.05 -42.25 4.72
CA GLU A 278 -17.71 -41.72 3.53
C GLU A 278 -18.89 -40.82 3.94
N GLU A 279 -19.13 -39.74 3.21
CA GLU A 279 -20.15 -38.71 3.50
C GLU A 279 -19.95 -37.89 4.80
N ILE A 280 -18.92 -38.16 5.59
CA ILE A 280 -18.54 -37.34 6.76
C ILE A 280 -17.42 -36.37 6.36
N PRO A 281 -17.55 -35.06 6.65
CA PRO A 281 -16.49 -34.11 6.36
C PRO A 281 -15.21 -34.48 7.12
N LEU A 282 -14.04 -34.26 6.50
CA LEU A 282 -12.77 -34.50 7.18
C LEU A 282 -12.64 -33.56 8.38
N THR A 283 -12.12 -34.09 9.49
CA THR A 283 -11.99 -33.35 10.73
C THR A 283 -10.67 -32.59 10.75
N PRO A 284 -10.66 -31.25 10.95
CA PRO A 284 -9.41 -30.50 11.10
C PRO A 284 -8.78 -30.76 12.47
N ILE A 285 -7.67 -31.49 12.45
CA ILE A 285 -6.95 -31.94 13.65
C ILE A 285 -5.97 -30.89 14.17
N PHE A 286 -5.36 -30.16 13.25
CA PHE A 286 -4.45 -29.07 13.54
C PHE A 286 -4.59 -28.03 12.45
N THR A 287 -4.47 -26.76 12.82
CA THR A 287 -4.47 -25.63 11.88
C THR A 287 -3.41 -24.64 12.31
N ASP A 288 -2.58 -24.24 11.36
CA ASP A 288 -1.64 -23.13 11.48
C ASP A 288 -2.00 -22.05 10.46
N THR A 289 -1.72 -20.79 10.78
CA THR A 289 -2.22 -19.64 10.02
C THR A 289 -1.19 -18.54 9.95
N VAL A 290 -1.08 -17.93 8.77
CA VAL A 290 -0.25 -16.75 8.52
C VAL A 290 -1.12 -15.61 7.99
N ILE A 291 -0.78 -14.38 8.38
CA ILE A 291 -1.45 -13.16 7.93
C ILE A 291 -0.49 -12.32 7.11
N PHE A 292 -0.97 -11.84 5.97
CA PHE A 292 -0.31 -10.82 5.17
C PHE A 292 -1.08 -9.50 5.23
N ARG A 293 -0.35 -8.39 5.23
CA ARG A 293 -0.90 -7.08 4.84
C ARG A 293 -0.46 -6.73 3.44
N ILE A 294 -1.41 -6.43 2.57
CA ILE A 294 -1.15 -5.86 1.25
C ILE A 294 -0.61 -4.44 1.41
N ALA A 295 0.52 -4.17 0.77
CA ALA A 295 1.17 -2.87 0.78
C ALA A 295 0.25 -1.77 0.19
N PRO A 296 0.14 -0.60 0.83
CA PRO A 296 -0.64 0.51 0.31
C PRO A 296 0.05 1.15 -0.89
N TRP A 297 -0.72 1.84 -1.73
CA TRP A 297 -0.18 2.78 -2.72
C TRP A 297 0.21 4.10 -2.04
N ILE A 298 1.39 4.63 -2.36
CA ILE A 298 1.99 5.80 -1.68
C ILE A 298 2.45 6.83 -2.71
N MET A 299 2.01 8.09 -2.55
CA MET A 299 2.40 9.24 -3.38
C MET A 299 3.76 9.84 -2.97
N THR A 300 4.38 10.60 -3.88
CA THR A 300 5.65 11.28 -3.64
C THR A 300 5.53 12.81 -3.67
N PRO A 301 5.82 13.55 -2.58
CA PRO A 301 5.77 15.02 -2.58
C PRO A 301 6.92 15.64 -3.36
N ASN A 302 6.76 16.91 -3.72
CA ASN A 302 7.74 17.70 -4.47
C ASN A 302 9.14 17.85 -3.84
N ILE A 303 9.26 17.55 -2.54
CA ILE A 303 10.55 17.54 -1.83
C ILE A 303 11.39 16.28 -2.08
N LEU A 304 10.80 15.21 -2.64
CA LEU A 304 11.55 13.98 -2.92
C LEU A 304 12.39 14.12 -4.18
N PRO A 305 13.59 13.50 -4.21
CA PRO A 305 14.49 13.63 -5.35
C PRO A 305 13.83 13.19 -6.66
N PRO A 306 13.82 14.03 -7.69
CA PRO A 306 13.27 13.69 -9.00
C PRO A 306 14.11 12.63 -9.71
N ILE A 307 13.46 11.78 -10.51
CA ILE A 307 14.12 10.75 -11.34
C ILE A 307 13.84 11.00 -12.82
N SER A 308 12.57 11.19 -13.18
CA SER A 308 12.15 11.33 -14.58
C SER A 308 11.07 12.39 -14.69
N VAL A 309 11.18 13.25 -15.69
CA VAL A 309 10.20 14.29 -16.01
C VAL A 309 9.46 13.87 -17.27
N PHE A 310 8.15 13.76 -17.20
CA PHE A 310 7.27 13.43 -18.31
C PHE A 310 6.63 14.69 -18.86
N VAL A 311 6.59 14.82 -20.19
CA VAL A 311 5.97 15.96 -20.87
C VAL A 311 5.32 15.53 -22.17
N CYS A 312 4.17 16.11 -22.53
CA CYS A 312 3.52 15.89 -23.81
C CYS A 312 4.04 16.84 -24.89
N CYS A 313 4.35 16.32 -26.08
CA CYS A 313 4.66 17.15 -27.23
C CYS A 313 3.39 17.52 -28.02
N MET A 314 3.32 18.78 -28.43
CA MET A 314 2.19 19.38 -29.15
C MET A 314 2.72 20.17 -30.35
N LYS A 315 1.86 20.49 -31.32
CA LYS A 315 2.29 21.20 -32.55
C LYS A 315 2.75 22.62 -32.25
N ASP A 316 2.28 23.18 -31.14
CA ASP A 316 2.37 24.57 -30.73
C ASP A 316 3.28 24.79 -29.49
N ASN A 317 3.90 23.74 -28.92
CA ASN A 317 4.67 23.85 -27.66
C ASN A 317 6.20 23.67 -27.79
N TYR A 318 6.78 23.94 -28.97
CA TYR A 318 8.22 23.76 -29.19
C TYR A 318 9.12 24.57 -28.23
N LEU A 319 8.78 25.83 -27.96
CA LEU A 319 9.54 26.67 -27.02
C LEU A 319 9.48 26.11 -25.59
N PHE A 320 8.28 25.74 -25.15
CA PHE A 320 8.06 25.08 -23.87
C PHE A 320 8.93 23.82 -23.71
N LEU A 321 8.89 22.90 -24.70
CA LEU A 321 9.71 21.68 -24.66
C LEU A 321 11.21 21.98 -24.59
N LYS A 322 11.68 23.03 -25.30
CA LYS A 322 13.08 23.44 -25.26
C LYS A 322 13.47 23.96 -23.88
N GLU A 323 12.62 24.75 -23.25
CA GLU A 323 12.88 25.33 -21.93
C GLU A 323 12.79 24.30 -20.81
N VAL A 324 11.81 23.38 -20.87
CA VAL A 324 11.74 22.21 -20.00
C VAL A 324 12.98 21.33 -20.17
N LYS A 325 13.43 21.10 -21.41
CA LYS A 325 14.69 20.38 -21.67
C LYS A 325 15.89 21.08 -21.04
N ASN A 326 16.03 22.40 -21.22
CA ASN A 326 17.11 23.17 -20.59
C ASN A 326 17.06 23.13 -19.06
N LEU A 327 15.86 23.09 -18.47
CA LEU A 327 15.68 22.92 -17.03
C LEU A 327 16.16 21.54 -16.58
N VAL A 328 15.73 20.48 -17.26
CA VAL A 328 16.10 19.09 -16.92
C VAL A 328 17.60 18.86 -17.10
N GLU A 329 18.24 19.47 -18.11
CA GLU A 329 19.69 19.40 -18.33
C GLU A 329 20.53 19.97 -17.17
N LYS A 330 19.95 20.77 -16.27
CA LYS A 330 20.62 21.23 -15.03
C LYS A 330 20.62 20.18 -13.92
N THR A 331 19.91 19.07 -14.13
CA THR A 331 19.65 18.03 -13.14
C THR A 331 20.15 16.68 -13.66
N ASN A 332 20.09 15.63 -12.83
CA ASN A 332 20.37 14.26 -13.25
C ASN A 332 19.11 13.50 -13.70
N CYS A 333 18.00 14.21 -13.95
CA CYS A 333 16.74 13.59 -14.32
C CYS A 333 16.70 13.18 -15.80
N GLU A 334 15.96 12.13 -16.10
CA GLU A 334 15.62 11.76 -17.47
C GLU A 334 14.42 12.57 -17.97
N LEU A 335 14.47 13.12 -19.18
CA LEU A 335 13.30 13.72 -19.84
C LEU A 335 12.60 12.69 -20.73
N LYS A 336 11.34 12.38 -20.45
CA LYS A 336 10.48 11.49 -21.24
C LYS A 336 9.39 12.28 -21.95
N VAL A 337 9.39 12.23 -23.27
CA VAL A 337 8.45 12.99 -24.10
C VAL A 337 7.38 12.06 -24.67
N CYS A 338 6.12 12.30 -24.33
CA CYS A 338 4.96 11.65 -24.92
C CYS A 338 4.60 12.34 -26.25
N PHE A 339 4.72 11.61 -27.37
CA PHE A 339 4.55 12.19 -28.70
C PHE A 339 3.09 12.25 -29.17
N GLN A 340 2.81 13.08 -30.19
CA GLN A 340 1.45 13.33 -30.71
C GLN A 340 0.64 12.09 -31.10
N TYR A 341 1.30 11.05 -31.61
CA TYR A 341 0.60 9.81 -31.99
C TYR A 341 0.11 9.01 -30.77
N VAL A 342 0.67 9.29 -29.58
CA VAL A 342 0.27 8.69 -28.30
C VAL A 342 -0.75 9.58 -27.59
N ASN A 343 -0.44 10.86 -27.39
CA ASN A 343 -1.30 11.75 -26.61
C ASN A 343 -2.56 12.22 -27.37
N ARG A 344 -2.60 12.03 -28.70
CA ARG A 344 -3.73 12.38 -29.58
C ARG A 344 -4.25 13.82 -29.38
N GLY A 345 -3.35 14.75 -29.07
CA GLY A 345 -3.67 16.16 -28.86
C GLY A 345 -4.06 16.55 -27.44
N ASP A 346 -3.95 15.63 -26.47
CA ASP A 346 -4.05 15.96 -25.05
C ASP A 346 -2.67 16.32 -24.48
N ARG A 347 -2.61 17.46 -23.78
CA ARG A 347 -1.38 18.05 -23.28
C ARG A 347 -1.21 17.90 -21.77
N TRP A 348 -2.21 17.33 -21.08
CA TRP A 348 -2.36 17.36 -19.64
C TRP A 348 -1.93 16.03 -19.01
N ILE A 349 -0.62 15.74 -19.05
CA ILE A 349 -0.11 14.50 -18.48
C ILE A 349 -0.22 14.45 -16.96
N GLN A 350 -0.26 15.60 -16.29
CA GLN A 350 -0.51 15.69 -14.84
C GLN A 350 -1.95 15.29 -14.48
N ASP A 351 -2.91 15.55 -15.37
CA ASP A 351 -4.32 15.29 -15.09
C ASP A 351 -4.71 13.82 -15.19
N GLU A 352 -3.99 13.04 -16.01
CA GLU A 352 -4.34 11.64 -16.28
C GLU A 352 -3.66 10.66 -15.33
N VAL A 353 -2.44 10.97 -14.85
CA VAL A 353 -1.63 10.02 -14.08
C VAL A 353 -1.07 10.64 -12.82
N GLU A 354 -0.96 9.83 -11.78
CA GLU A 354 -0.24 10.16 -10.55
C GLU A 354 0.79 9.07 -10.27
N PHE A 355 2.06 9.45 -10.06
CA PHE A 355 3.13 8.50 -9.80
C PHE A 355 3.25 8.20 -8.32
N GLY A 356 2.87 6.99 -7.93
CA GLY A 356 3.14 6.44 -6.60
C GLY A 356 4.12 5.27 -6.63
N TYR A 357 4.22 4.59 -5.50
CA TYR A 357 5.00 3.36 -5.34
C TYR A 357 4.37 2.41 -4.33
N ILE A 358 4.79 1.15 -4.40
CA ILE A 358 4.53 0.13 -3.38
C ILE A 358 5.86 -0.44 -2.89
N GLU A 359 5.90 -0.93 -1.65
CA GLU A 359 7.12 -1.43 -1.06
C GLU A 359 6.86 -2.53 -0.04
N ALA A 360 7.71 -3.56 -0.06
CA ALA A 360 7.83 -4.64 0.89
C ALA A 360 9.31 -4.83 1.27
N PRO A 361 9.63 -5.64 2.31
CA PRO A 361 11.02 -5.87 2.71
C PRO A 361 11.92 -6.42 1.59
N HIS A 362 11.36 -7.24 0.70
CA HIS A 362 12.10 -7.93 -0.37
C HIS A 362 12.14 -7.17 -1.70
N LYS A 363 11.15 -6.32 -2.00
CA LYS A 363 11.03 -5.59 -3.27
C LYS A 363 10.13 -4.36 -3.14
N GLY A 364 10.27 -3.41 -4.07
CA GLY A 364 9.34 -2.30 -4.26
C GLY A 364 9.53 -1.68 -5.63
N PHE A 365 8.47 -1.15 -6.20
CA PHE A 365 8.46 -0.57 -7.55
C PHE A 365 7.42 0.55 -7.68
N PRO A 366 7.60 1.49 -8.64
CA PRO A 366 6.63 2.54 -8.91
C PRO A 366 5.31 1.98 -9.45
N VAL A 367 4.20 2.60 -9.06
CA VAL A 367 2.86 2.24 -9.53
C VAL A 367 2.12 3.51 -9.94
N VAL A 368 1.69 3.58 -11.20
CA VAL A 368 0.86 4.69 -11.68
C VAL A 368 -0.59 4.47 -11.26
N LEU A 369 -1.16 5.49 -10.61
CA LEU A 369 -2.61 5.62 -10.49
C LEU A 369 -3.12 6.36 -11.72
N ASP A 370 -4.09 5.79 -12.40
CA ASP A 370 -4.74 6.32 -13.60
C ASP A 370 -6.08 6.96 -13.22
N SER A 371 -6.29 8.18 -13.70
CA SER A 371 -7.46 9.01 -13.36
C SER A 371 -8.69 8.57 -14.16
N PRO A 372 -9.89 8.55 -13.55
CA PRO A 372 -11.13 8.34 -14.29
C PRO A 372 -11.50 9.50 -15.21
N ARG A 373 -10.66 10.55 -15.32
CA ARG A 373 -10.77 11.62 -16.34
C ARG A 373 -10.95 11.04 -17.74
N ASP A 374 -10.20 9.97 -18.04
CA ASP A 374 -10.38 9.10 -19.21
C ASP A 374 -10.36 9.88 -20.54
N GLY A 375 -9.44 10.86 -20.64
CA GLY A 375 -9.31 11.77 -21.77
C GLY A 375 -8.64 11.13 -22.99
N ASN A 376 -7.98 11.92 -23.85
CA ASN A 376 -7.24 11.30 -24.97
C ASN A 376 -5.95 10.59 -24.52
N LEU A 377 -5.52 10.82 -23.28
CA LEU A 377 -4.39 10.15 -22.64
C LEU A 377 -4.76 8.84 -21.94
N LYS A 378 -6.02 8.39 -21.88
CA LYS A 378 -6.42 7.15 -21.16
C LYS A 378 -5.65 5.88 -21.50
N ASP A 379 -5.17 5.79 -22.73
CA ASP A 379 -4.38 4.65 -23.21
C ASP A 379 -2.91 4.75 -22.79
N PHE A 380 -2.43 5.95 -22.42
CA PHE A 380 -1.02 6.24 -22.11
C PHE A 380 -0.47 5.39 -20.96
N PRO A 381 -1.15 5.26 -19.80
CA PRO A 381 -0.56 4.57 -18.67
C PRO A 381 -0.41 3.07 -18.97
N VAL A 382 -1.46 2.46 -19.52
CA VAL A 382 -1.45 1.03 -19.89
C VAL A 382 -0.52 0.73 -21.06
N LYS A 383 -0.43 1.61 -22.08
CA LYS A 383 0.38 1.31 -23.29
C LYS A 383 1.83 1.75 -23.20
N GLN A 384 2.16 2.75 -22.38
CA GLN A 384 3.50 3.33 -22.32
C GLN A 384 4.20 3.17 -20.96
N LEU A 385 3.46 3.06 -19.86
CA LEU A 385 4.03 2.99 -18.52
C LEU A 385 4.02 1.57 -17.95
N LEU A 386 2.92 0.82 -18.10
CA LEU A 386 2.82 -0.56 -17.63
C LEU A 386 3.91 -1.45 -18.26
N GLY A 387 4.73 -2.05 -17.42
CA GLY A 387 5.85 -2.88 -17.83
C GLY A 387 6.57 -3.47 -16.62
N PRO A 388 7.75 -4.09 -16.83
CA PRO A 388 8.50 -4.71 -15.74
C PRO A 388 8.88 -3.66 -14.69
N ASP A 389 8.64 -3.97 -13.41
CA ASP A 389 8.86 -3.06 -12.27
C ASP A 389 8.17 -1.69 -12.43
N PHE A 390 7.02 -1.64 -13.12
CA PHE A 390 6.21 -0.45 -13.25
C PHE A 390 4.71 -0.79 -13.27
N GLY A 391 4.09 -0.70 -12.10
CA GLY A 391 2.71 -1.10 -11.88
C GLY A 391 1.66 -0.11 -12.38
N TYR A 392 0.43 -0.59 -12.51
CA TYR A 392 -0.75 0.19 -12.90
C TYR A 392 -1.93 -0.08 -11.96
N VAL A 393 -2.69 0.96 -11.64
CA VAL A 393 -3.96 0.85 -10.92
C VAL A 393 -4.91 1.97 -11.36
N THR A 394 -6.21 1.67 -11.44
CA THR A 394 -7.26 2.67 -11.73
C THR A 394 -8.47 2.48 -10.81
N ARG A 395 -9.35 3.48 -10.72
CA ARG A 395 -10.65 3.41 -10.06
C ARG A 395 -11.73 4.09 -10.89
N GLU A 396 -12.62 3.28 -11.45
CA GLU A 396 -13.73 3.74 -12.28
C GLU A 396 -15.01 3.92 -11.46
N PRO A 397 -15.67 5.09 -11.52
CA PRO A 397 -16.97 5.28 -10.88
C PRO A 397 -18.07 4.51 -11.63
N LEU A 398 -18.89 3.75 -10.91
CA LEU A 398 -19.97 2.96 -11.51
C LEU A 398 -21.18 3.81 -11.94
N PHE A 399 -21.49 4.86 -11.18
CA PHE A 399 -22.70 5.68 -11.36
C PHE A 399 -22.44 7.18 -11.23
N GLU A 400 -21.40 7.58 -10.51
CA GLU A 400 -21.08 8.99 -10.26
C GLU A 400 -20.43 9.59 -11.52
N PRO A 401 -20.87 10.78 -11.98
CA PRO A 401 -20.24 11.43 -13.12
C PRO A 401 -18.85 11.96 -12.73
N VAL A 402 -17.89 11.75 -13.63
CA VAL A 402 -16.55 12.33 -13.53
C VAL A 402 -16.62 13.84 -13.77
N THR A 403 -15.89 14.61 -12.97
CA THR A 403 -15.79 16.07 -13.07
C THR A 403 -14.34 16.52 -13.24
N SER A 404 -14.11 17.83 -13.43
CA SER A 404 -12.75 18.38 -13.46
C SER A 404 -11.96 18.08 -12.17
N LEU A 405 -12.63 17.88 -11.02
CA LEU A 405 -11.97 17.58 -9.74
C LEU A 405 -11.41 16.14 -9.66
N ASP A 406 -11.71 15.28 -10.64
CA ASP A 406 -11.17 13.92 -10.73
C ASP A 406 -9.83 13.84 -11.48
N SER A 407 -9.44 14.91 -12.18
CA SER A 407 -8.09 15.05 -12.74
C SER A 407 -7.05 15.12 -11.63
N PHE A 408 -5.85 14.57 -11.86
CA PHE A 408 -4.81 14.49 -10.84
C PHE A 408 -3.96 15.75 -10.63
N GLY A 409 -4.16 16.83 -11.41
CA GLY A 409 -3.80 18.18 -10.91
C GLY A 409 -4.54 18.54 -9.59
N ASN A 410 -5.66 17.88 -9.31
CA ASN A 410 -6.41 17.99 -8.05
C ASN A 410 -6.01 16.95 -6.98
N LEU A 411 -4.92 16.19 -7.18
CA LEU A 411 -4.42 15.17 -6.27
C LEU A 411 -2.94 15.42 -5.97
N GLU A 412 -2.64 15.98 -4.80
CA GLU A 412 -1.28 16.33 -4.38
C GLU A 412 -0.93 15.66 -3.05
N VAL A 413 0.32 15.79 -2.61
CA VAL A 413 0.74 15.29 -1.29
C VAL A 413 1.74 16.23 -0.62
N SER A 414 1.54 16.46 0.68
CA SER A 414 2.44 17.28 1.49
C SER A 414 3.79 16.58 1.72
N PRO A 415 4.85 17.33 2.05
CA PRO A 415 6.03 16.79 2.71
C PRO A 415 5.68 16.13 4.06
N PRO A 416 6.60 15.34 4.66
CA PRO A 416 6.45 14.81 6.02
C PRO A 416 6.23 15.92 7.06
N VAL A 417 5.24 15.75 7.93
CA VAL A 417 4.83 16.75 8.93
C VAL A 417 4.55 16.12 10.29
N THR A 418 4.54 16.93 11.34
CA THR A 418 4.05 16.53 12.67
C THR A 418 3.01 17.53 13.14
N VAL A 419 1.83 17.04 13.50
CA VAL A 419 0.66 17.86 13.81
C VAL A 419 0.14 17.47 15.18
N ASN A 420 0.17 18.39 16.13
CA ASN A 420 -0.28 18.16 17.51
C ASN A 420 0.32 16.89 18.14
N GLY A 421 1.60 16.60 17.87
CA GLY A 421 2.31 15.42 18.37
C GLY A 421 2.12 14.14 17.54
N LYS A 422 1.25 14.12 16.52
CA LYS A 422 1.13 13.01 15.58
C LYS A 422 2.00 13.24 14.35
N THR A 423 2.94 12.34 14.11
CA THR A 423 3.84 12.38 12.95
C THR A 423 3.22 11.67 11.75
N TYR A 424 3.26 12.33 10.59
CA TYR A 424 2.91 11.80 9.27
C TYR A 424 4.20 11.71 8.44
N PRO A 425 4.98 10.61 8.58
CA PRO A 425 6.32 10.50 8.02
C PRO A 425 6.34 10.38 6.49
N LEU A 426 5.19 10.10 5.88
CA LEU A 426 5.00 10.02 4.42
C LEU A 426 4.21 11.23 3.87
N GLY A 427 4.01 12.25 4.70
CA GLY A 427 3.15 13.39 4.38
C GLY A 427 1.66 13.07 4.44
N ARG A 428 0.84 14.00 3.95
CA ARG A 428 -0.62 13.87 3.86
C ARG A 428 -1.10 14.22 2.46
N ILE A 429 -1.94 13.37 1.89
CA ILE A 429 -2.59 13.60 0.59
C ILE A 429 -3.50 14.82 0.70
N LEU A 430 -3.53 15.66 -0.33
CA LEU A 430 -4.30 16.88 -0.45
C LEU A 430 -5.17 16.78 -1.71
N ILE A 431 -6.49 16.85 -1.55
CA ILE A 431 -7.44 16.81 -2.67
C ILE A 431 -8.39 17.99 -2.61
N GLY A 432 -8.69 18.61 -3.73
CA GLY A 432 -9.65 19.71 -3.78
C GLY A 432 -11.10 19.26 -3.80
N SER A 433 -11.95 20.02 -3.13
CA SER A 433 -13.38 19.76 -2.95
C SER A 433 -14.16 21.09 -2.94
N SER A 434 -15.46 21.00 -2.69
CA SER A 434 -16.37 22.12 -2.43
C SER A 434 -16.73 22.21 -0.95
N PHE A 435 -17.37 23.31 -0.53
CA PHE A 435 -17.86 23.41 0.85
C PHE A 435 -18.96 22.37 1.12
N PRO A 436 -19.04 21.77 2.31
CA PRO A 436 -20.00 20.69 2.60
C PRO A 436 -21.47 21.00 2.30
N LEU A 437 -21.86 22.28 2.37
CA LEU A 437 -23.25 22.73 2.16
C LEU A 437 -23.48 23.43 0.81
N SER A 438 -22.47 23.49 -0.09
CA SER A 438 -22.61 24.21 -1.36
C SER A 438 -23.30 23.39 -2.46
N GLY A 439 -23.30 22.06 -2.35
CA GLY A 439 -23.71 21.18 -3.46
C GLY A 439 -22.79 21.30 -4.69
N GLY A 440 -21.54 21.73 -4.48
CA GLY A 440 -20.55 21.95 -5.52
C GLY A 440 -19.88 20.65 -5.99
N ARG A 441 -18.86 20.79 -6.85
CA ARG A 441 -18.11 19.63 -7.37
C ARG A 441 -17.32 18.96 -6.25
N ARG A 442 -17.02 17.67 -6.42
CA ARG A 442 -16.15 16.89 -5.53
C ARG A 442 -15.56 15.74 -6.32
N MET A 443 -14.32 15.36 -6.02
CA MET A 443 -13.73 14.13 -6.55
C MET A 443 -14.64 12.94 -6.23
N THR A 444 -14.77 12.02 -7.17
CA THR A 444 -15.63 10.84 -7.06
C THR A 444 -15.34 10.03 -5.81
N LYS A 445 -16.37 9.43 -5.23
CA LYS A 445 -16.29 8.64 -4.00
C LYS A 445 -15.29 7.48 -4.14
N VAL A 446 -15.28 6.81 -5.28
CA VAL A 446 -14.41 5.63 -5.51
C VAL A 446 -12.92 5.96 -5.40
N VAL A 447 -12.49 7.13 -5.90
CA VAL A 447 -11.09 7.58 -5.79
C VAL A 447 -10.81 8.04 -4.37
N ARG A 448 -11.70 8.82 -3.75
CA ARG A 448 -11.52 9.27 -2.36
C ARG A 448 -11.42 8.11 -1.37
N ASP A 449 -12.27 7.10 -1.51
CA ASP A 449 -12.27 5.93 -0.64
C ASP A 449 -11.01 5.09 -0.84
N PHE A 450 -10.55 4.94 -2.10
CA PHE A 450 -9.28 4.29 -2.39
C PHE A 450 -8.13 5.00 -1.67
N LEU A 451 -8.00 6.33 -1.81
CA LEU A 451 -6.94 7.10 -1.15
C LEU A 451 -7.02 7.01 0.38
N GLN A 452 -8.23 7.07 0.94
CA GLN A 452 -8.45 6.93 2.38
C GLN A 452 -8.09 5.52 2.89
N ALA A 453 -8.36 4.48 2.11
CA ALA A 453 -8.11 3.08 2.47
C ALA A 453 -6.60 2.75 2.52
N GLN A 454 -5.74 3.56 1.90
CA GLN A 454 -4.28 3.39 1.98
C GLN A 454 -3.73 3.73 3.38
N GLN A 455 -4.46 4.53 4.17
CA GLN A 455 -4.18 4.94 5.56
C GLN A 455 -2.94 5.81 5.77
N VAL A 456 -1.81 5.46 5.16
CA VAL A 456 -0.47 5.95 5.52
C VAL A 456 -0.17 7.41 5.13
N GLN A 457 -1.03 8.01 4.29
CA GLN A 457 -0.98 9.44 3.93
C GLN A 457 -2.29 10.19 4.24
N ALA A 458 -3.16 9.61 5.06
CA ALA A 458 -4.35 10.24 5.69
C ALA A 458 -4.87 11.55 5.01
N PRO A 459 -5.62 11.43 3.90
CA PRO A 459 -6.01 12.55 3.04
C PRO A 459 -6.69 13.72 3.76
N VAL A 460 -6.53 14.93 3.21
CA VAL A 460 -7.17 16.19 3.63
C VAL A 460 -7.87 16.81 2.43
N GLU A 461 -9.14 17.16 2.60
CA GLU A 461 -9.89 17.91 1.59
C GLU A 461 -9.67 19.42 1.74
N LEU A 462 -9.26 20.05 0.64
CA LEU A 462 -9.11 21.50 0.46
C LEU A 462 -10.31 22.07 -0.31
N TYR A 463 -10.40 23.39 -0.39
CA TYR A 463 -11.43 24.08 -1.16
C TYR A 463 -10.86 24.55 -2.50
N SER A 464 -11.14 23.81 -3.57
CA SER A 464 -10.72 24.14 -4.94
C SER A 464 -11.88 24.56 -5.84
N ASP A 465 -13.13 24.28 -5.45
CA ASP A 465 -14.32 24.51 -6.29
C ASP A 465 -14.62 26.00 -6.59
N TRP A 466 -13.84 26.92 -6.03
CA TRP A 466 -13.84 28.34 -6.41
C TRP A 466 -13.07 28.62 -7.71
N LEU A 467 -12.23 27.69 -8.19
CA LEU A 467 -11.53 27.76 -9.47
C LEU A 467 -12.36 27.10 -10.57
N THR A 468 -12.28 27.63 -11.79
CA THR A 468 -13.01 27.10 -12.95
C THR A 468 -12.57 25.67 -13.25
N VAL A 469 -11.26 25.41 -13.24
CA VAL A 469 -10.70 24.06 -13.40
C VAL A 469 -10.84 23.28 -12.09
N GLY A 470 -10.52 23.90 -10.96
CA GLY A 470 -10.86 23.36 -9.65
C GLY A 470 -9.80 22.45 -9.07
N HIS A 471 -8.52 22.70 -9.38
CA HIS A 471 -7.39 21.89 -8.93
C HIS A 471 -6.61 22.57 -7.80
N VAL A 472 -5.94 21.78 -6.97
CA VAL A 472 -5.15 22.31 -5.85
C VAL A 472 -3.79 22.84 -6.31
N ASP A 473 -3.21 22.27 -7.37
CA ASP A 473 -1.94 22.71 -7.97
C ASP A 473 -1.98 24.15 -8.51
N GLU A 474 -3.19 24.66 -8.80
CA GLU A 474 -3.41 26.04 -9.27
C GLU A 474 -3.09 27.10 -8.21
N PHE A 475 -3.15 26.76 -6.92
CA PHE A 475 -3.01 27.73 -5.84
C PHE A 475 -1.97 27.40 -4.78
N MET A 476 -1.45 26.17 -4.74
CA MET A 476 -0.42 25.78 -3.77
C MET A 476 0.64 24.86 -4.38
N THR A 477 1.86 24.91 -3.84
CA THR A 477 2.91 23.90 -4.08
C THR A 477 3.86 23.84 -2.89
N PHE A 478 4.77 22.87 -2.89
CA PHE A 478 5.84 22.75 -1.89
C PHE A 478 7.21 22.74 -2.55
N VAL A 479 8.15 23.47 -1.96
CA VAL A 479 9.55 23.48 -2.40
C VAL A 479 10.46 23.09 -1.22
N PRO A 480 11.52 22.29 -1.46
CA PRO A 480 12.51 22.01 -0.43
C PRO A 480 13.31 23.28 -0.12
N ILE A 481 13.90 23.36 1.08
CA ILE A 481 14.99 24.30 1.33
C ILE A 481 16.31 23.58 1.10
N PRO A 482 17.06 23.92 0.03
CA PRO A 482 18.33 23.29 -0.30
C PRO A 482 19.29 23.18 0.89
N GLY A 483 19.85 21.98 1.10
CA GLY A 483 20.79 21.71 2.19
C GLY A 483 20.16 21.44 3.55
N THR A 484 18.82 21.43 3.65
CA THR A 484 18.09 21.13 4.89
C THR A 484 17.06 20.01 4.67
N LYS A 485 16.37 19.59 5.75
CA LYS A 485 15.17 18.74 5.67
C LYS A 485 13.87 19.54 5.71
N GLU A 486 13.96 20.87 5.70
CA GLU A 486 12.83 21.77 5.75
C GLU A 486 12.25 22.03 4.36
N PHE A 487 11.04 22.56 4.32
CA PHE A 487 10.35 22.96 3.11
C PHE A 487 9.64 24.29 3.31
N ARG A 488 9.18 24.89 2.21
CA ARG A 488 8.22 25.99 2.23
C ARG A 488 7.00 25.62 1.40
N MET A 489 5.83 25.97 1.92
CA MET A 489 4.59 25.99 1.16
C MET A 489 4.53 27.30 0.39
N LEU A 490 4.30 27.23 -0.91
CA LEU A 490 4.06 28.39 -1.75
C LEU A 490 2.56 28.51 -1.96
N MET A 491 2.00 29.69 -1.73
CA MET A 491 0.57 29.98 -1.91
C MET A 491 0.39 31.09 -2.94
N ALA A 492 -0.55 30.93 -3.86
CA ALA A 492 -1.02 32.03 -4.68
C ALA A 492 -1.62 33.14 -3.79
N SER A 493 -1.34 34.40 -4.11
CA SER A 493 -1.79 35.55 -3.33
C SER A 493 -2.13 36.75 -4.21
N THR A 494 -3.42 37.08 -4.28
CA THR A 494 -3.90 38.25 -5.02
C THR A 494 -3.54 39.54 -4.31
N SER A 495 -3.60 39.52 -2.98
CA SER A 495 -3.21 40.64 -2.12
C SER A 495 -1.74 41.04 -2.33
N ALA A 496 -0.83 40.07 -2.45
CA ALA A 496 0.58 40.32 -2.77
C ALA A 496 0.75 40.96 -4.15
N CYS A 497 0.01 40.49 -5.17
CA CYS A 497 0.03 41.08 -6.51
C CYS A 497 -0.46 42.54 -6.51
N TYR A 498 -1.58 42.82 -5.85
CA TYR A 498 -2.11 44.19 -5.73
C TYR A 498 -1.17 45.11 -4.95
N LYS A 499 -0.51 44.61 -3.90
CA LYS A 499 0.50 45.36 -3.15
C LYS A 499 1.67 45.75 -4.07
N LEU A 500 2.24 44.79 -4.78
CA LEU A 500 3.34 45.01 -5.73
C LEU A 500 2.95 46.02 -6.82
N PHE A 501 1.75 45.89 -7.40
CA PHE A 501 1.30 46.81 -8.45
C PHE A 501 1.07 48.23 -7.93
N ARG A 502 0.55 48.40 -6.71
CA ARG A 502 0.42 49.72 -6.06
C ARG A 502 1.78 50.36 -5.75
N GLU A 503 2.76 49.56 -5.35
CA GLU A 503 4.14 50.01 -5.15
C GLU A 503 4.75 50.50 -6.47
N LYS A 504 4.66 49.70 -7.54
CA LYS A 504 5.13 50.09 -8.88
C LYS A 504 4.39 51.29 -9.46
N GLN A 505 3.09 51.42 -9.20
CA GLN A 505 2.34 52.62 -9.57
C GLN A 505 2.91 53.87 -8.87
N ARG A 506 3.19 53.79 -7.56
CA ARG A 506 3.73 54.90 -6.76
C ARG A 506 5.15 55.29 -7.18
N GLU A 507 5.93 54.33 -7.64
CA GLU A 507 7.27 54.54 -8.23
C GLU A 507 7.23 55.19 -9.62
N GLY A 508 6.03 55.45 -10.17
CA GLY A 508 5.86 56.09 -11.49
C GLY A 508 5.69 55.11 -12.65
N HIS A 509 5.61 53.80 -12.38
CA HIS A 509 5.47 52.76 -13.40
C HIS A 509 4.01 52.34 -13.67
N GLY A 510 3.02 53.18 -13.33
CA GLY A 510 1.60 52.87 -13.52
C GLY A 510 1.20 52.56 -14.97
N GLU A 511 1.93 53.08 -15.95
CA GLU A 511 1.71 52.80 -17.39
C GLU A 511 2.49 51.60 -17.92
N ALA A 512 3.24 50.88 -17.07
CA ALA A 512 3.94 49.66 -17.47
C ALA A 512 2.96 48.62 -18.03
N ILE A 513 3.28 48.08 -19.19
CA ILE A 513 2.41 47.21 -19.99
C ILE A 513 2.68 45.74 -19.65
N MET A 514 1.61 44.97 -19.43
CA MET A 514 1.62 43.50 -19.32
C MET A 514 1.52 42.84 -20.71
N PHE A 515 1.91 41.56 -20.79
CA PHE A 515 1.80 40.75 -22.01
C PHE A 515 2.62 41.30 -23.19
N LYS A 516 3.72 42.01 -22.91
CA LYS A 516 4.67 42.48 -23.93
C LYS A 516 5.23 41.26 -24.68
N GLY A 517 5.16 41.30 -26.01
CA GLY A 517 5.56 40.17 -26.88
C GLY A 517 4.40 39.28 -27.35
N LEU A 518 3.19 39.45 -26.81
CA LEU A 518 2.02 38.63 -27.17
C LEU A 518 1.06 39.41 -28.07
N GLY A 519 1.23 39.26 -29.40
CA GLY A 519 0.54 40.04 -30.42
C GLY A 519 -1.00 40.12 -30.29
N GLY A 520 -1.65 39.05 -29.83
CA GLY A 520 -3.10 39.02 -29.60
C GLY A 520 -3.59 39.83 -28.39
N MET A 521 -2.69 40.21 -27.48
CA MET A 521 -2.99 41.02 -26.28
C MET A 521 -2.54 42.47 -26.43
N SER A 522 -1.69 42.78 -27.43
CA SER A 522 -1.17 44.12 -27.70
C SER A 522 -2.27 45.18 -27.90
N SER A 523 -3.39 44.82 -28.53
CA SER A 523 -4.53 45.73 -28.77
C SER A 523 -5.28 46.12 -27.50
N LYS A 524 -5.22 45.30 -26.43
CA LYS A 524 -5.89 45.58 -25.15
C LYS A 524 -5.11 46.60 -24.29
N ARG A 525 -3.79 46.72 -24.51
CA ARG A 525 -2.85 47.61 -23.81
C ARG A 525 -3.11 47.60 -22.30
N ILE A 526 -2.96 46.44 -21.68
CA ILE A 526 -3.22 46.23 -20.24
C ILE A 526 -2.05 46.83 -19.44
N THR A 527 -2.35 47.78 -18.55
CA THR A 527 -1.35 48.46 -17.71
C THR A 527 -1.68 48.28 -16.23
N ILE A 528 -0.72 48.56 -15.35
CA ILE A 528 -0.93 48.60 -13.90
C ILE A 528 -2.10 49.52 -13.54
N ASN A 529 -2.14 50.74 -14.10
CA ASN A 529 -3.21 51.70 -13.86
C ASN A 529 -4.59 51.14 -14.22
N LYS A 530 -4.72 50.46 -15.37
CA LYS A 530 -5.99 49.84 -15.80
C LYS A 530 -6.44 48.70 -14.88
N ILE A 531 -5.50 47.93 -14.33
CA ILE A 531 -5.83 46.84 -13.39
C ILE A 531 -6.28 47.43 -12.05
N LEU A 532 -5.53 48.41 -11.53
CA LEU A 532 -5.82 49.02 -10.23
C LEU A 532 -7.10 49.88 -10.23
N SER A 533 -7.50 50.46 -11.37
CA SER A 533 -8.74 51.23 -11.50
C SER A 533 -9.97 50.39 -11.83
N ASN A 534 -9.82 49.08 -12.06
CA ASN A 534 -10.93 48.18 -12.32
C ASN A 534 -11.55 47.67 -11.02
N GLU A 535 -12.61 48.35 -10.56
CA GLU A 535 -13.28 48.07 -9.28
C GLU A 535 -13.84 46.64 -9.20
N SER A 536 -14.42 46.11 -10.28
CA SER A 536 -14.98 44.74 -10.25
C SER A 536 -13.87 43.70 -10.12
N LEU A 537 -12.76 43.86 -10.86
CA LEU A 537 -11.61 42.96 -10.75
C LEU A 537 -11.01 42.96 -9.34
N VAL A 538 -10.98 44.13 -8.67
CA VAL A 538 -10.55 44.25 -7.27
C VAL A 538 -11.48 43.46 -6.34
N GLN A 539 -12.80 43.63 -6.47
CA GLN A 539 -13.77 42.91 -5.64
C GLN A 539 -13.71 41.39 -5.86
N GLU A 540 -13.59 40.95 -7.11
CA GLU A 540 -13.39 39.54 -7.46
C GLU A 540 -12.15 38.96 -6.78
N ASN A 541 -11.01 39.65 -6.85
CA ASN A 541 -9.76 39.16 -6.27
C ASN A 541 -9.70 39.27 -4.74
N GLN A 542 -10.46 40.18 -4.13
CA GLN A 542 -10.67 40.18 -2.68
C GLN A 542 -11.44 38.93 -2.25
N TYR A 543 -12.47 38.52 -3.02
CA TYR A 543 -13.16 37.25 -2.78
C TYR A 543 -12.23 36.05 -2.96
N PHE A 544 -11.46 35.99 -4.06
CA PHE A 544 -10.51 34.89 -4.28
C PHE A 544 -9.42 34.81 -3.22
N GLN A 545 -8.93 35.95 -2.70
CA GLN A 545 -8.02 35.95 -1.55
C GLN A 545 -8.66 35.28 -0.33
N ARG A 546 -9.96 35.47 -0.08
CA ARG A 546 -10.65 34.79 1.02
C ARG A 546 -10.74 33.28 0.82
N CYS A 547 -10.88 32.81 -0.43
CA CYS A 547 -10.82 31.38 -0.75
C CYS A 547 -9.41 30.82 -0.48
N LEU A 548 -8.37 31.55 -0.87
CA LEU A 548 -6.96 31.21 -0.61
C LEU A 548 -6.66 31.19 0.90
N ASP A 549 -7.12 32.20 1.64
CA ASP A 549 -6.91 32.31 3.08
C ASP A 549 -7.62 31.18 3.84
N TRP A 550 -8.81 30.77 3.41
CA TRP A 550 -9.51 29.63 3.99
C TRP A 550 -8.70 28.34 3.84
N ASN A 551 -8.12 28.11 2.66
CA ASN A 551 -7.20 26.98 2.44
C ASN A 551 -5.92 27.10 3.26
N ARG A 552 -5.36 28.32 3.37
CA ARG A 552 -4.18 28.59 4.22
C ARG A 552 -4.43 28.14 5.66
N ASP A 553 -5.60 28.46 6.21
CA ASP A 553 -5.97 28.07 7.57
C ASP A 553 -6.14 26.56 7.73
N ILE A 554 -6.73 25.87 6.75
CA ILE A 554 -6.79 24.40 6.75
C ILE A 554 -5.39 23.79 6.68
N LEU A 555 -4.55 24.24 5.75
CA LEU A 555 -3.20 23.72 5.57
C LEU A 555 -2.37 23.93 6.84
N LYS A 556 -2.43 25.12 7.46
CA LYS A 556 -1.78 25.38 8.75
C LYS A 556 -2.25 24.42 9.84
N LYS A 557 -3.56 24.21 9.94
CA LYS A 557 -4.16 23.31 10.95
C LYS A 557 -3.77 21.85 10.72
N GLU A 558 -3.95 21.35 9.50
CA GLU A 558 -3.87 19.93 9.15
C GLU A 558 -2.45 19.46 8.84
N LEU A 559 -1.53 20.38 8.58
CA LEU A 559 -0.10 20.10 8.35
C LEU A 559 0.80 20.68 9.45
N GLY A 560 0.24 21.38 10.45
CA GLY A 560 1.01 21.95 11.56
C GLY A 560 1.93 23.09 11.14
N LEU A 561 1.57 23.83 10.09
CA LEU A 561 2.38 24.92 9.56
C LEU A 561 2.14 26.24 10.29
N THR A 562 3.17 27.07 10.30
CA THR A 562 3.15 28.45 10.76
C THR A 562 3.32 29.41 9.58
N GLU A 563 3.17 30.71 9.82
CA GLU A 563 3.45 31.72 8.79
C GLU A 563 4.93 31.71 8.32
N GLN A 564 5.86 31.18 9.12
CA GLN A 564 7.27 31.07 8.71
C GLN A 564 7.49 30.02 7.61
N ASP A 565 6.55 29.08 7.49
CA ASP A 565 6.62 27.98 6.54
C ASP A 565 5.99 28.33 5.20
N ILE A 566 5.36 29.51 5.08
CA ILE A 566 4.53 29.89 3.92
C ILE A 566 5.11 31.11 3.22
N ILE A 567 5.20 31.04 1.90
CA ILE A 567 5.59 32.15 1.03
C ILE A 567 4.46 32.44 0.05
N ASP A 568 4.03 33.69 0.03
CA ASP A 568 2.98 34.16 -0.86
C ASP A 568 3.56 34.61 -2.21
N LEU A 569 3.16 33.95 -3.29
CA LEU A 569 3.51 34.33 -4.66
C LEU A 569 2.40 35.21 -5.26
N PRO A 570 2.73 36.32 -5.95
CA PRO A 570 1.72 37.20 -6.53
C PRO A 570 0.97 36.49 -7.65
N ALA A 571 -0.35 36.37 -7.49
CA ALA A 571 -1.28 35.81 -8.47
C ALA A 571 -2.40 36.81 -8.75
N LEU A 572 -3.12 36.64 -9.86
CA LEU A 572 -4.31 37.44 -10.15
C LEU A 572 -5.29 36.60 -10.95
N PHE A 573 -6.57 36.71 -10.65
CA PHE A 573 -7.61 35.90 -11.29
C PHE A 573 -8.69 36.80 -11.90
N LYS A 574 -9.48 36.23 -12.80
CA LYS A 574 -10.71 36.83 -13.32
C LYS A 574 -11.88 35.90 -13.06
N MET A 575 -12.98 36.45 -12.57
CA MET A 575 -14.23 35.70 -12.39
C MET A 575 -14.89 35.39 -13.74
N ASP A 576 -15.36 34.16 -13.91
CA ASP A 576 -16.21 33.71 -15.02
C ASP A 576 -17.71 33.85 -14.72
N GLU A 577 -18.54 33.29 -15.60
CA GLU A 577 -20.00 33.37 -15.52
C GLU A 577 -20.58 32.55 -14.35
N ASP A 578 -19.89 31.47 -13.96
CA ASP A 578 -20.21 30.59 -12.83
C ASP A 578 -19.67 31.11 -11.49
N ARG A 579 -19.11 32.33 -11.50
CA ARG A 579 -18.45 32.98 -10.35
C ARG A 579 -17.19 32.26 -9.86
N GLN A 580 -16.55 31.51 -10.75
CA GLN A 580 -15.30 30.80 -10.49
C GLN A 580 -14.09 31.58 -11.06
N ALA A 581 -12.91 31.28 -10.53
CA ALA A 581 -11.65 31.93 -10.88
C ALA A 581 -10.96 31.22 -12.04
N ARG A 582 -10.55 31.99 -13.05
CA ARG A 582 -9.49 31.63 -14.00
C ARG A 582 -8.29 32.54 -13.83
N ALA A 583 -7.09 32.01 -14.07
CA ALA A 583 -5.86 32.80 -14.02
C ALA A 583 -5.92 34.02 -14.96
N TYR A 584 -5.56 35.21 -14.47
CA TYR A 584 -5.48 36.44 -15.27
C TYR A 584 -4.17 36.49 -16.08
N PHE A 585 -3.09 35.99 -15.47
CA PHE A 585 -1.80 35.71 -16.06
C PHE A 585 -1.32 34.34 -15.54
N PRO A 586 -0.31 33.69 -16.16
CA PRO A 586 0.15 32.36 -15.78
C PRO A 586 0.34 32.15 -14.26
N ASN A 587 -0.31 31.13 -13.69
CA ASN A 587 -0.27 30.83 -12.26
C ASN A 587 1.12 30.31 -11.85
N MET A 588 2.00 31.21 -11.40
CA MET A 588 3.40 30.89 -11.07
C MET A 588 3.59 29.82 -9.98
N VAL A 589 2.60 29.58 -9.13
CA VAL A 589 2.67 28.51 -8.11
C VAL A 589 2.64 27.11 -8.73
N ASN A 590 2.06 26.98 -9.92
CA ASN A 590 1.91 25.72 -10.63
C ASN A 590 3.17 25.38 -11.44
N MET A 591 4.25 25.07 -10.71
CA MET A 591 5.63 24.97 -11.20
C MET A 591 6.20 23.54 -11.12
N ILE A 592 7.21 23.25 -11.95
CA ILE A 592 8.01 22.01 -11.82
C ILE A 592 9.06 22.22 -10.73
N VAL A 593 9.13 21.29 -9.77
CA VAL A 593 10.12 21.31 -8.68
C VAL A 593 11.12 20.17 -8.85
N LEU A 594 12.36 20.49 -9.25
CA LEU A 594 13.46 19.52 -9.37
C LEU A 594 14.56 19.84 -8.35
N ASP A 595 14.37 19.37 -7.12
CA ASP A 595 15.19 19.77 -5.97
C ASP A 595 15.25 21.30 -5.82
N LYS A 596 16.41 21.91 -6.09
CA LYS A 596 16.61 23.36 -6.01
C LYS A 596 16.21 24.10 -7.30
N ASP A 597 16.08 23.42 -8.43
CA ASP A 597 15.82 24.02 -9.73
C ASP A 597 14.30 24.05 -10.00
N LEU A 598 13.76 25.25 -10.16
CA LEU A 598 12.31 25.49 -10.33
C LEU A 598 11.98 25.90 -11.77
N GLY A 599 11.03 25.19 -12.39
CA GLY A 599 10.43 25.53 -13.67
C GLY A 599 9.12 26.27 -13.48
N ILE A 600 9.19 27.60 -13.40
CA ILE A 600 8.07 28.48 -13.02
C ILE A 600 7.36 28.99 -14.29
N PRO A 601 6.03 28.96 -14.40
CA PRO A 601 5.30 29.60 -15.50
C PRO A 601 5.70 31.06 -15.67
N LYS A 602 6.03 31.49 -16.90
CA LYS A 602 6.42 32.87 -17.17
C LYS A 602 5.20 33.79 -17.08
N PRO A 603 5.15 34.77 -16.16
CA PRO A 603 3.90 35.50 -15.87
C PRO A 603 3.58 36.62 -16.87
N PHE A 604 4.52 37.02 -17.74
CA PHE A 604 4.36 38.14 -18.68
C PHE A 604 3.86 39.44 -18.02
N GLY A 605 4.36 39.73 -16.81
CA GLY A 605 3.98 40.88 -16.01
C GLY A 605 4.43 42.24 -16.56
N PRO A 606 4.10 43.33 -15.84
CA PRO A 606 4.49 44.68 -16.22
C PRO A 606 6.01 44.81 -16.33
N GLN A 607 6.47 45.43 -17.42
CA GLN A 607 7.89 45.66 -17.66
C GLN A 607 8.33 46.96 -16.97
N VAL A 608 9.24 46.84 -16.00
CA VAL A 608 9.89 47.96 -15.31
C VAL A 608 11.38 47.85 -15.62
N GLU A 609 11.95 48.88 -16.24
CA GLU A 609 13.36 48.85 -16.69
C GLU A 609 13.69 47.64 -17.59
N GLU A 610 12.75 47.28 -18.48
CA GLU A 610 12.84 46.12 -19.39
C GLU A 610 12.91 44.74 -18.70
N VAL A 611 12.55 44.68 -17.41
CA VAL A 611 12.42 43.43 -16.65
C VAL A 611 10.99 43.25 -16.14
N CYS A 612 10.49 42.01 -16.18
CA CYS A 612 9.19 41.66 -15.61
C CYS A 612 9.21 41.79 -14.09
N CYS A 613 8.44 42.72 -13.53
CA CYS A 613 8.46 42.97 -12.09
C CYS A 613 7.95 41.79 -11.24
N LEU A 614 7.08 40.93 -11.80
CA LEU A 614 6.62 39.69 -11.16
C LEU A 614 7.76 38.67 -11.06
N GLU A 615 8.53 38.48 -12.13
CA GLU A 615 9.68 37.56 -12.13
C GLU A 615 10.74 38.00 -11.11
N THR A 616 11.06 39.29 -11.08
CA THR A 616 12.00 39.86 -10.10
C THR A 616 11.49 39.68 -8.67
N HIS A 617 10.20 39.89 -8.42
CA HIS A 617 9.62 39.71 -7.10
C HIS A 617 9.70 38.24 -6.64
N VAL A 618 9.32 37.28 -7.49
CA VAL A 618 9.43 35.85 -7.17
C VAL A 618 10.89 35.45 -6.90
N ARG A 619 11.84 35.91 -7.71
CA ARG A 619 13.28 35.69 -7.44
C ARG A 619 13.68 36.21 -6.07
N SER A 620 13.24 37.42 -5.71
CA SER A 620 13.56 38.02 -4.41
C SER A 620 13.02 37.23 -3.21
N LEU A 621 11.98 36.42 -3.40
CA LEU A 621 11.42 35.55 -2.36
C LEU A 621 12.12 34.19 -2.29
N LEU A 622 12.45 33.59 -3.44
CA LEU A 622 12.89 32.19 -3.52
C LEU A 622 14.41 32.02 -3.62
N GLU A 623 15.12 32.89 -4.34
CA GLU A 623 16.58 32.80 -4.50
C GLU A 623 17.35 32.94 -3.17
N PRO A 624 16.91 33.75 -2.18
CA PRO A 624 17.55 33.77 -0.86
C PRO A 624 17.49 32.44 -0.11
N LEU A 625 16.59 31.53 -0.48
CA LEU A 625 16.52 30.17 0.07
C LEU A 625 17.49 29.21 -0.65
N GLY A 626 18.19 29.66 -1.69
CA GLY A 626 19.04 28.82 -2.54
C GLY A 626 18.33 28.17 -3.71
N LEU A 627 17.07 28.54 -3.99
CA LEU A 627 16.30 28.03 -5.12
C LEU A 627 16.67 28.74 -6.42
N CYS A 628 16.77 28.00 -7.52
CA CYS A 628 17.13 28.51 -8.84
C CYS A 628 15.87 28.64 -9.72
N CYS A 629 15.40 29.88 -9.90
CA CYS A 629 14.18 30.14 -10.67
C CYS A 629 14.46 30.18 -12.19
N THR A 630 13.81 29.30 -12.95
CA THR A 630 13.77 29.32 -14.42
C THR A 630 12.34 29.58 -14.86
N PHE A 631 12.08 30.70 -15.55
CA PHE A 631 10.75 31.02 -16.06
C PHE A 631 10.54 30.39 -17.44
N VAL A 632 9.49 29.60 -17.59
CA VAL A 632 9.16 28.82 -18.78
C VAL A 632 7.95 29.43 -19.47
N ASP A 633 8.07 29.75 -20.76
CA ASP A 633 6.99 30.25 -21.60
C ASP A 633 6.06 29.09 -22.03
N ASP A 634 4.90 29.05 -21.39
CA ASP A 634 3.83 28.11 -21.66
C ASP A 634 2.60 28.78 -22.29
N ILE A 635 2.60 30.11 -22.50
CA ILE A 635 1.35 30.85 -22.70
C ILE A 635 0.60 30.45 -23.97
N SER A 636 1.34 30.12 -25.03
CA SER A 636 0.74 29.72 -26.29
C SER A 636 0.23 28.29 -26.29
N ALA A 637 0.75 27.45 -25.39
CA ALA A 637 0.48 26.02 -25.35
C ALA A 637 -0.35 25.59 -24.14
N TYR A 638 -0.36 26.30 -23.01
CA TYR A 638 -1.02 25.81 -21.79
C TYR A 638 -1.96 26.88 -21.23
N HIS A 639 -1.46 28.08 -20.95
CA HIS A 639 -2.27 29.13 -20.32
C HIS A 639 -3.56 29.50 -21.08
N LYS A 640 -3.53 29.52 -22.43
CA LYS A 640 -4.73 29.74 -23.27
C LYS A 640 -5.83 28.71 -23.06
N PHE A 641 -5.49 27.55 -22.50
CA PHE A 641 -6.37 26.42 -22.22
C PHE A 641 -6.59 26.21 -20.72
N LEU A 642 -6.39 27.26 -19.91
CA LEU A 642 -6.63 27.28 -18.46
C LEU A 642 -5.73 26.34 -17.63
N GLY A 643 -4.51 26.03 -18.08
CA GLY A 643 -3.51 25.30 -17.29
C GLY A 643 -2.12 25.87 -17.47
N GLU A 644 -1.14 25.42 -16.68
CA GLU A 644 0.24 25.96 -16.68
C GLU A 644 1.30 24.85 -16.81
N VAL A 645 2.58 25.21 -16.66
CA VAL A 645 3.75 24.31 -16.74
C VAL A 645 3.53 22.96 -16.05
N HIS A 646 3.12 22.95 -14.76
CA HIS A 646 2.96 21.70 -14.01
C HIS A 646 1.75 20.88 -14.46
N CYS A 647 0.61 21.46 -14.85
CA CYS A 647 -0.46 20.69 -15.52
C CYS A 647 0.03 19.96 -16.80
N GLY A 648 1.03 20.53 -17.48
CA GLY A 648 1.62 19.99 -18.70
C GLY A 648 2.75 18.96 -18.51
N THR A 649 3.17 18.69 -17.27
CA THR A 649 4.30 17.81 -16.95
C THR A 649 4.05 16.98 -15.70
N ASN A 650 4.63 15.78 -15.60
CA ASN A 650 4.54 15.00 -14.38
C ASN A 650 5.94 14.46 -13.99
N VAL A 651 6.27 14.44 -12.70
CA VAL A 651 7.61 14.09 -12.21
C VAL A 651 7.55 12.81 -11.37
N ARG A 652 8.20 11.75 -11.86
CA ARG A 652 8.45 10.55 -11.05
C ARG A 652 9.61 10.80 -10.11
N ARG A 653 9.43 10.55 -8.81
CA ARG A 653 10.41 10.78 -7.75
C ARG A 653 10.87 9.47 -7.10
N LYS A 654 11.94 9.55 -6.32
CA LYS A 654 12.35 8.44 -5.43
C LYS A 654 11.30 8.20 -4.34
N PRO A 655 11.10 6.96 -3.89
CA PRO A 655 10.25 6.68 -2.73
C PRO A 655 10.86 7.25 -1.44
N PHE A 656 10.04 7.37 -0.39
CA PHE A 656 10.55 7.72 0.93
C PHE A 656 11.53 6.67 1.44
N SER A 657 12.55 7.10 2.20
CA SER A 657 13.42 6.17 2.92
C SER A 657 12.75 5.56 4.15
N PHE A 658 11.76 6.25 4.72
CA PHE A 658 10.92 5.74 5.81
C PHE A 658 10.01 4.62 5.30
N LYS A 659 10.04 3.47 5.97
CA LYS A 659 9.21 2.32 5.61
C LYS A 659 7.80 2.47 6.16
N TRP A 660 6.80 2.35 5.29
CA TRP A 660 5.40 2.63 5.64
C TRP A 660 4.88 1.78 6.81
N TRP A 661 5.34 0.53 6.93
CA TRP A 661 4.95 -0.38 8.00
C TRP A 661 5.50 0.01 9.38
N HIS A 662 6.49 0.92 9.46
CA HIS A 662 6.98 1.49 10.71
C HIS A 662 6.12 2.65 11.22
N MET A 663 5.16 3.13 10.43
CA MET A 663 4.19 4.13 10.89
C MET A 663 3.20 3.52 11.88
N VAL A 664 2.56 4.35 12.69
CA VAL A 664 1.33 4.02 13.44
C VAL A 664 0.23 4.96 12.94
N PRO A 665 -0.60 4.53 11.96
CA PRO A 665 -1.52 5.40 11.22
C PRO A 665 -2.58 6.15 12.03
#